data_AF-A0A1C7MQQ1-F1
#
_entry.id   AF-A0A1C7MQQ1-F1
#
_cell.length_a   1.000
_cell.length_b   1.000
_cell.length_c   1.000
_cell.angle_alpha   90.00
_cell.angle_beta   90.00
_cell.angle_gamma   90.00
#
_symmetry.space_group_name_H-M   'P 1'
#
loop_
_entity.id
_entity.type
_entity.pdbx_description
1 polymer ?
#
loop_
_entity_poly.entity_id
_entity_poly.type
_entity_poly.pdbx_seq_one_letter_code
_entity_poly.pdbx_strand_id
1 'polypeptide(L)'
;MANNLSSLLNASKALTSHLSRPDLPSVNLSLDQIEAQSRRLVSRQPGTSADAGRANYLLAQAHVDAPALASSIAHLNTSTTFTPLQALQDTDVAGYLRHAHEQNLISTIEEGRKETQEEFYQVLEERGRRDWEARKKRVFEQLGGRVGGENRAVSELKKSLHTKNLLSVSTGPSPSLQMQSKMMAYDRVVSDLNTARLRGTSYPVVHALIEASLSVTSDHTLQIAQNFHVLSKITAEPPALPPLEHAGAHILNAPIFERKYARAYLGDPETREGVQLRKQIARGAREALEEQYWDVLERTLQARPMEARLGGDPSVANKVRAFVLVRHYRNGEWEDRVELVAGQPLWAKLFYLVRTGHVQEAYDEAIRYQQAIEHRESSFLSHFRTWIESPDRRLPKQHRDQLHAVYNAHMLHSSTADPFKLALYKLMGKIDPSRRSVHQVTVTTEDWLWFQLAMVDEEENGGLRGLAEVLLSYGERHFDGVPGQKGAKRGVWAGVLLMCGQFERAVAALWDHQDTEVEAVHLAIALAYHGLLRVPSRAETSDMTPLSLSPILPPALSLSTLIWRYVRQFVKMDAREALQYVYCVCLSADQGSGVGKEQMENAWEFVRRIIVLANTGAAWEELVGGFRPDGTRFSGIIEQGAPLLKLEDVREYNEQILIRAAKNSEQNDRIPEAIKLYNLAGDYTTVIACLAQAVGNTVSQPSGDEKARTIERTAAEILRHYERMNRQEAKDAKDAGRVETALEIMESTDLIPLDGDIGKITKRAEEFRDLPDALQRNLQTFLHYYGYSRSVHQKVKNSMAPDVARQMTLAALRKKSRSLIIFAGNLKYRMSPDMMRNVVPIYQTVRRHVSTDAFDAMRLWLNIIARGGLRSFTSVHAEVTVSAPESSLSNKHLLHQLKFCDVYMLSNHDGLEKFHEH
;
A
#
# COMPACT_ATOMS: atom_id res chain seq x y z
N MET A 1 -47.07 -34.33 28.45
CA MET A 1 -46.61 -35.36 27.47
C MET A 1 -47.43 -35.40 26.18
N ALA A 2 -48.77 -35.39 26.21
CA ALA A 2 -49.62 -35.61 25.03
C ALA A 2 -49.25 -34.82 23.74
N ASN A 3 -48.88 -33.53 23.87
CA ASN A 3 -48.58 -32.66 22.71
C ASN A 3 -47.35 -33.10 21.88
N ASN A 4 -46.47 -33.96 22.41
CA ASN A 4 -45.28 -34.43 21.67
C ASN A 4 -45.58 -35.64 20.77
N LEU A 5 -46.63 -36.42 21.07
CA LEU A 5 -47.06 -37.54 20.24
C LEU A 5 -47.88 -37.05 19.03
N SER A 6 -48.69 -36.00 19.20
CA SER A 6 -49.44 -35.40 18.09
C SER A 6 -48.55 -34.64 17.11
N SER A 7 -47.51 -33.94 17.59
CA SER A 7 -46.52 -33.29 16.71
C SER A 7 -45.68 -34.31 15.93
N LEU A 8 -45.24 -35.40 16.56
CA LEU A 8 -44.46 -36.46 15.91
C LEU A 8 -45.30 -37.27 14.91
N LEU A 9 -46.58 -37.52 15.21
CA LEU A 9 -47.54 -38.08 14.25
C LEU A 9 -47.74 -37.17 13.01
N ASN A 10 -47.83 -35.85 13.22
CA ASN A 10 -47.97 -34.90 12.11
C ASN A 10 -46.69 -34.80 11.28
N ALA A 11 -45.50 -34.85 11.90
CA ALA A 11 -44.23 -34.90 11.19
C ALA A 11 -44.11 -36.16 10.32
N SER A 12 -44.50 -37.33 10.85
CA SER A 12 -44.53 -38.60 10.11
C SER A 12 -45.46 -38.56 8.88
N LYS A 13 -46.67 -38.00 9.05
CA LYS A 13 -47.62 -37.77 7.94
C LYS A 13 -47.05 -36.82 6.89
N ALA A 14 -46.42 -35.72 7.30
CA ALA A 14 -45.78 -34.76 6.40
C ALA A 14 -44.66 -35.42 5.57
N LEU A 15 -43.82 -36.26 6.20
CA LEU A 15 -42.73 -36.98 5.53
C LEU A 15 -43.20 -37.88 4.38
N THR A 16 -44.41 -38.44 4.51
CA THR A 16 -44.98 -39.39 3.55
C THR A 16 -45.75 -38.70 2.41
N SER A 17 -46.14 -37.43 2.58
CA SER A 17 -47.01 -36.67 1.66
C SER A 17 -46.47 -36.52 0.23
N HIS A 18 -45.15 -36.53 0.04
CA HIS A 18 -44.51 -36.45 -1.28
C HIS A 18 -44.52 -37.79 -2.06
N LEU A 19 -44.91 -38.91 -1.43
CA LEU A 19 -44.93 -40.24 -2.05
C LEU A 19 -46.34 -40.72 -2.41
N SER A 20 -47.39 -40.11 -1.84
CA SER A 20 -48.79 -40.43 -2.13
C SER A 20 -49.25 -39.82 -3.46
N ARG A 21 -49.57 -40.68 -4.44
CA ARG A 21 -50.47 -40.30 -5.56
C ARG A 21 -51.91 -40.14 -5.01
N PRO A 22 -52.70 -39.19 -5.53
CA PRO A 22 -53.95 -38.76 -4.87
C PRO A 22 -55.08 -39.80 -4.83
N ASP A 23 -55.08 -40.81 -5.71
CA ASP A 23 -56.22 -41.70 -5.93
C ASP A 23 -56.16 -43.05 -5.17
N LEU A 24 -55.37 -43.15 -4.10
CA LEU A 24 -55.28 -44.37 -3.27
C LEU A 24 -55.30 -44.07 -1.76
N PRO A 25 -56.09 -44.81 -0.95
CA PRO A 25 -56.17 -44.61 0.50
C PRO A 25 -54.90 -45.09 1.23
N SER A 26 -54.50 -44.36 2.27
CA SER A 26 -53.34 -44.70 3.11
C SER A 26 -53.62 -45.88 4.04
N VAL A 27 -52.76 -46.89 4.02
CA VAL A 27 -52.82 -48.07 4.91
C VAL A 27 -52.03 -47.82 6.19
N ASN A 28 -52.68 -47.94 7.36
CA ASN A 28 -52.02 -47.96 8.66
C ASN A 28 -51.68 -49.41 9.03
N LEU A 29 -50.40 -49.71 9.28
CA LEU A 29 -49.93 -51.04 9.69
C LEU A 29 -49.91 -51.16 11.23
N SER A 30 -50.12 -52.37 11.77
CA SER A 30 -49.90 -52.64 13.20
C SER A 30 -48.41 -52.78 13.52
N LEU A 31 -48.04 -52.67 14.80
CA LEU A 31 -46.65 -52.84 15.25
C LEU A 31 -46.07 -54.20 14.83
N ASP A 32 -46.83 -55.29 14.98
CA ASP A 32 -46.41 -56.64 14.58
C ASP A 32 -46.20 -56.75 13.07
N GLN A 33 -47.00 -56.04 12.27
CA GLN A 33 -46.84 -55.98 10.81
C GLN A 33 -45.59 -55.17 10.42
N ILE A 34 -45.29 -54.08 11.13
CA ILE A 34 -44.08 -53.29 10.94
C ILE A 34 -42.83 -54.11 11.32
N GLU A 35 -42.87 -54.86 12.41
CA GLU A 35 -41.78 -55.76 12.81
C GLU A 35 -41.60 -56.91 11.81
N ALA A 36 -42.69 -57.55 11.37
CA ALA A 36 -42.63 -58.57 10.33
C ALA A 36 -42.10 -58.02 8.99
N GLN A 37 -42.39 -56.77 8.66
CA GLN A 37 -41.82 -56.10 7.49
C GLN A 37 -40.35 -55.70 7.68
N SER A 38 -39.91 -55.23 8.86
CA SER A 38 -38.50 -54.91 9.11
C SER A 38 -37.64 -56.16 9.07
N ARG A 39 -38.08 -57.26 9.71
CA ARG A 39 -37.44 -58.59 9.62
C ARG A 39 -37.41 -59.12 8.18
N ARG A 40 -38.43 -58.85 7.35
CA ARG A 40 -38.45 -59.17 5.90
C ARG A 40 -37.56 -58.27 5.04
N LEU A 41 -37.33 -57.02 5.42
CA LEU A 41 -36.39 -56.12 4.73
C LEU A 41 -34.94 -56.50 5.05
N VAL A 42 -34.63 -56.74 6.33
CA VAL A 42 -33.31 -57.22 6.78
C VAL A 42 -32.95 -58.56 6.13
N SER A 43 -33.91 -59.47 5.92
CA SER A 43 -33.69 -60.74 5.22
C SER A 43 -33.78 -60.68 3.69
N ARG A 44 -34.05 -59.50 3.09
CA ARG A 44 -34.06 -59.31 1.62
C ARG A 44 -32.88 -58.48 1.08
N GLN A 45 -31.91 -58.12 1.92
CA GLN A 45 -30.58 -57.74 1.44
C GLN A 45 -29.65 -58.97 1.39
N PRO A 46 -29.44 -59.61 0.22
CA PRO A 46 -28.20 -60.35 0.01
C PRO A 46 -27.05 -59.35 0.12
N GLY A 47 -26.08 -59.62 1.00
CA GLY A 47 -25.01 -58.67 1.31
C GLY A 47 -24.16 -58.32 0.07
N THR A 48 -23.85 -57.04 -0.11
CA THR A 48 -22.93 -56.56 -1.15
C THR A 48 -21.49 -56.95 -0.80
N SER A 49 -21.13 -58.20 -1.07
CA SER A 49 -19.81 -58.78 -0.74
C SER A 49 -18.62 -58.02 -1.36
N ALA A 50 -18.86 -57.20 -2.39
CA ALA A 50 -17.87 -56.28 -2.97
C ALA A 50 -17.46 -55.13 -2.03
N ASP A 51 -18.38 -54.60 -1.22
CA ASP A 51 -18.09 -53.42 -0.38
C ASP A 51 -17.50 -53.79 0.98
N ALA A 52 -17.86 -54.95 1.54
CA ALA A 52 -17.17 -55.51 2.70
C ALA A 52 -15.68 -55.75 2.41
N GLY A 53 -15.34 -56.21 1.19
CA GLY A 53 -13.95 -56.35 0.74
C GLY A 53 -13.20 -55.01 0.68
N ARG A 54 -13.85 -53.95 0.17
CA ARG A 54 -13.27 -52.59 0.13
C ARG A 54 -13.12 -51.96 1.51
N ALA A 55 -14.11 -52.13 2.39
CA ALA A 55 -14.05 -51.65 3.77
C ALA A 55 -12.90 -52.32 4.53
N ASN A 56 -12.77 -53.65 4.44
CA ASN A 56 -11.65 -54.37 5.05
C ASN A 56 -10.29 -53.98 4.43
N TYR A 57 -10.23 -53.69 3.13
CA TYR A 57 -8.99 -53.22 2.49
C TYR A 57 -8.57 -51.83 3.00
N LEU A 58 -9.52 -50.90 3.17
CA LEU A 58 -9.27 -49.58 3.76
C LEU A 58 -8.88 -49.66 5.25
N LEU A 59 -9.50 -50.57 6.01
CA LEU A 59 -9.14 -50.81 7.41
C LEU A 59 -7.75 -51.46 7.55
N ALA A 60 -7.39 -52.39 6.66
CA ALA A 60 -6.03 -52.94 6.59
C ALA A 60 -4.99 -51.87 6.20
N GLN A 61 -5.33 -50.97 5.27
CA GLN A 61 -4.51 -49.80 4.94
C GLN A 61 -4.31 -48.85 6.14
N ALA A 62 -5.26 -48.82 7.07
CA ALA A 62 -5.17 -48.13 8.36
C ALA A 62 -4.62 -49.01 9.52
N HIS A 63 -4.15 -50.24 9.23
CA HIS A 63 -3.63 -51.23 10.19
C HIS A 63 -4.63 -51.64 11.30
N VAL A 64 -5.94 -51.65 10.99
CA VAL A 64 -7.01 -52.13 11.90
C VAL A 64 -7.47 -53.52 11.48
N ASP A 65 -7.25 -54.52 12.33
CA ASP A 65 -7.61 -55.92 12.07
C ASP A 65 -9.10 -56.20 12.33
N ALA A 66 -9.92 -55.91 11.32
CA ALA A 66 -11.39 -55.94 11.40
C ALA A 66 -12.00 -57.28 11.91
N PRO A 67 -11.49 -58.48 11.54
CA PRO A 67 -11.99 -59.75 12.07
C PRO A 67 -11.82 -59.89 13.58
N ALA A 68 -10.67 -59.46 14.13
CA ALA A 68 -10.41 -59.49 15.56
C ALA A 68 -11.39 -58.57 16.31
N LEU A 69 -11.57 -57.33 15.83
CA LEU A 69 -12.50 -56.36 16.42
C LEU A 69 -13.95 -56.87 16.44
N ALA A 70 -14.40 -57.50 15.35
CA ALA A 70 -15.73 -58.10 15.28
C ALA A 70 -15.93 -59.22 16.31
N SER A 71 -14.90 -60.04 16.55
CA SER A 71 -14.95 -61.08 17.59
C SER A 71 -15.05 -60.50 19.00
N SER A 72 -14.31 -59.42 19.30
CA SER A 72 -14.37 -58.75 20.61
C SER A 72 -15.75 -58.15 20.91
N ILE A 73 -16.40 -57.58 19.89
CA ILE A 73 -17.76 -57.02 20.02
C ILE A 73 -18.79 -58.13 20.29
N ALA A 74 -18.64 -59.30 19.66
CA ALA A 74 -19.55 -60.44 19.85
C ALA A 74 -19.51 -61.06 21.27
N HIS A 75 -18.47 -60.79 22.06
CA HIS A 75 -18.33 -61.31 23.43
C HIS A 75 -18.86 -60.37 24.53
N LEU A 76 -19.34 -59.16 24.19
CA LEU A 76 -19.89 -58.21 25.16
C LEU A 76 -21.36 -58.50 25.51
N ASN A 77 -21.59 -59.35 26.51
CA ASN A 77 -22.91 -59.53 27.12
C ASN A 77 -23.33 -58.30 27.94
N THR A 78 -24.28 -57.52 27.43
CA THR A 78 -24.85 -56.32 28.08
C THR A 78 -26.00 -56.60 29.05
N SER A 79 -26.37 -57.88 29.23
CA SER A 79 -27.58 -58.30 29.96
C SER A 79 -27.46 -58.28 31.49
N THR A 80 -26.26 -58.13 32.05
CA THR A 80 -25.99 -58.23 33.49
C THR A 80 -25.65 -56.90 34.18
N THR A 81 -25.64 -55.78 33.45
CA THR A 81 -25.13 -54.49 33.95
C THR A 81 -26.12 -53.71 34.83
N PHE A 82 -27.42 -54.03 34.81
CA PHE A 82 -28.47 -53.19 35.41
C PHE A 82 -29.45 -53.93 36.34
N THR A 83 -29.10 -55.10 36.88
CA THR A 83 -29.89 -55.79 37.91
C THR A 83 -29.32 -55.52 39.31
N PRO A 84 -30.09 -54.96 40.27
CA PRO A 84 -29.62 -54.77 41.64
C PRO A 84 -29.38 -56.12 42.34
N LEU A 85 -28.31 -56.20 43.13
CA LEU A 85 -27.77 -57.47 43.64
C LEU A 85 -28.51 -58.06 44.85
N GLN A 86 -29.42 -57.31 45.49
CA GLN A 86 -30.22 -57.82 46.61
C GLN A 86 -31.56 -57.09 46.70
N ALA A 87 -32.63 -57.81 47.05
CA ALA A 87 -33.93 -57.24 47.37
C ALA A 87 -34.03 -56.92 48.87
N LEU A 88 -34.44 -55.70 49.21
CA LEU A 88 -34.74 -55.29 50.58
C LEU A 88 -36.08 -55.87 51.04
N GLN A 89 -36.23 -56.04 52.36
CA GLN A 89 -37.51 -56.32 53.02
C GLN A 89 -37.93 -55.09 53.82
N ASP A 90 -39.23 -54.74 53.78
CA ASP A 90 -39.78 -53.44 54.22
C ASP A 90 -39.67 -53.12 55.73
N THR A 91 -38.96 -53.94 56.52
CA THR A 91 -38.82 -53.80 57.99
C THR A 91 -37.40 -53.55 58.48
N ASP A 92 -36.35 -53.70 57.66
CA ASP A 92 -34.98 -53.35 58.09
C ASP A 92 -34.68 -51.86 57.85
N VAL A 93 -34.96 -51.03 58.85
CA VAL A 93 -34.64 -49.59 58.83
C VAL A 93 -33.13 -49.34 58.72
N ALA A 94 -32.28 -50.21 59.28
CA ALA A 94 -30.82 -50.04 59.20
C ALA A 94 -30.25 -50.46 57.85
N GLY A 95 -30.85 -51.46 57.20
CA GLY A 95 -30.63 -51.82 55.80
C GLY A 95 -31.12 -50.73 54.85
N TYR A 96 -32.33 -50.22 55.05
CA TYR A 96 -32.87 -49.11 54.28
C TYR A 96 -32.00 -47.85 54.39
N LEU A 97 -31.52 -47.48 55.59
CA LEU A 97 -30.64 -46.32 55.78
C LEU A 97 -29.26 -46.51 55.13
N ARG A 98 -28.69 -47.72 55.17
CA ARG A 98 -27.44 -48.04 54.45
C ARG A 98 -27.64 -47.97 52.94
N HIS A 99 -28.67 -48.62 52.42
CA HIS A 99 -29.01 -48.57 51.00
C HIS A 99 -29.34 -47.15 50.53
N ALA A 100 -30.05 -46.34 51.33
CA ALA A 100 -30.30 -44.93 51.02
C ALA A 100 -29.02 -44.09 51.04
N HIS A 101 -28.07 -44.38 51.93
CA HIS A 101 -26.76 -43.73 51.94
C HIS A 101 -25.90 -44.15 50.73
N GLU A 102 -25.83 -45.44 50.42
CA GLU A 102 -25.15 -46.00 49.26
C GLU A 102 -25.75 -45.49 47.95
N GLN A 103 -27.08 -45.48 47.81
CA GLN A 103 -27.77 -44.92 46.65
C GLN A 103 -27.57 -43.41 46.51
N ASN A 104 -27.46 -42.67 47.61
CA ASN A 104 -27.15 -41.23 47.59
C ASN A 104 -25.67 -40.98 47.21
N LEU A 105 -24.74 -41.81 47.70
CA LEU A 105 -23.34 -41.79 47.25
C LEU A 105 -23.23 -42.12 45.75
N ILE A 106 -23.94 -43.15 45.27
CA ILE A 106 -24.01 -43.50 43.84
C ILE A 106 -24.61 -42.34 43.05
N SER A 107 -25.73 -41.76 43.50
CA SER A 107 -26.35 -40.60 42.85
C SER A 107 -25.40 -39.39 42.79
N THR A 108 -24.65 -39.12 43.86
CA THR A 108 -23.66 -38.03 43.91
C THR A 108 -22.50 -38.29 42.95
N ILE A 109 -22.05 -39.55 42.84
CA ILE A 109 -21.00 -39.96 41.91
C ILE A 109 -21.49 -39.91 40.46
N GLU A 110 -22.72 -40.35 40.17
CA GLU A 110 -23.31 -40.27 38.83
C GLU A 110 -23.61 -38.83 38.42
N GLU A 111 -24.08 -37.99 39.33
CA GLU A 111 -24.30 -36.55 39.10
C GLU A 111 -22.96 -35.84 38.85
N GLY A 112 -21.95 -36.03 39.69
CA GLY A 112 -20.60 -35.48 39.47
C GLY A 112 -19.94 -36.03 38.19
N ARG A 113 -20.17 -37.29 37.83
CA ARG A 113 -19.68 -37.87 36.56
C ARG A 113 -20.42 -37.28 35.35
N LYS A 114 -21.72 -37.01 35.49
CA LYS A 114 -22.55 -36.36 34.46
C LYS A 114 -22.13 -34.89 34.29
N GLU A 115 -21.92 -34.15 35.37
CA GLU A 115 -21.40 -32.79 35.37
C GLU A 115 -20.01 -32.73 34.73
N THR A 116 -19.08 -33.60 35.15
CA THR A 116 -17.74 -33.69 34.53
C THR A 116 -17.82 -34.08 33.04
N GLN A 117 -18.79 -34.92 32.64
CA GLN A 117 -18.99 -35.31 31.25
C GLN A 117 -19.62 -34.18 30.41
N GLU A 118 -20.53 -33.40 30.99
CA GLU A 118 -21.14 -32.21 30.37
C GLU A 118 -20.14 -31.06 30.28
N GLU A 119 -19.32 -30.80 31.31
CA GLU A 119 -18.19 -29.86 31.25
C GLU A 119 -17.17 -30.32 30.21
N PHE A 120 -16.79 -31.61 30.17
CA PHE A 120 -15.88 -32.12 29.16
C PHE A 120 -16.42 -31.91 27.73
N TYR A 121 -17.71 -32.18 27.49
CA TYR A 121 -18.32 -31.91 26.19
C TYR A 121 -18.42 -30.40 25.90
N GLN A 122 -18.72 -29.56 26.89
CA GLN A 122 -18.75 -28.10 26.72
C GLN A 122 -17.36 -27.54 26.40
N VAL A 123 -16.31 -28.01 27.09
CA VAL A 123 -14.91 -27.64 26.82
C VAL A 123 -14.43 -28.19 25.47
N LEU A 124 -14.89 -29.38 25.08
CA LEU A 124 -14.57 -29.98 23.78
C LEU A 124 -15.35 -29.34 22.62
N GLU A 125 -16.59 -28.88 22.84
CA GLU A 125 -17.36 -28.08 21.88
C GLU A 125 -16.79 -26.65 21.80
N GLU A 126 -16.43 -26.02 22.92
CA GLU A 126 -15.74 -24.74 22.91
C GLU A 126 -14.38 -24.82 22.21
N ARG A 127 -13.59 -25.85 22.50
CA ARG A 127 -12.30 -26.08 21.82
C ARG A 127 -12.53 -26.44 20.35
N GLY A 128 -13.53 -27.25 20.05
CA GLY A 128 -13.95 -27.58 18.69
C GLY A 128 -14.37 -26.34 17.92
N ARG A 129 -15.13 -25.44 18.54
CA ARG A 129 -15.54 -24.12 18.03
C ARG A 129 -14.35 -23.18 17.88
N ARG A 130 -13.42 -23.12 18.84
CA ARG A 130 -12.18 -22.31 18.75
C ARG A 130 -11.23 -22.83 17.66
N ASP A 131 -11.04 -24.14 17.55
CA ASP A 131 -10.23 -24.78 16.51
C ASP A 131 -10.93 -24.77 15.14
N TRP A 132 -12.27 -24.71 15.10
CA TRP A 132 -13.06 -24.46 13.91
C TRP A 132 -13.01 -22.99 13.51
N GLU A 133 -13.10 -22.03 14.43
CA GLU A 133 -12.94 -20.60 14.16
C GLU A 133 -11.51 -20.28 13.72
N ALA A 134 -10.49 -20.92 14.29
CA ALA A 134 -9.09 -20.78 13.88
C ALA A 134 -8.76 -21.50 12.55
N ARG A 135 -9.44 -22.60 12.22
CA ARG A 135 -9.35 -23.23 10.88
C ARG A 135 -10.16 -22.47 9.85
N LYS A 136 -11.38 -22.03 10.18
CA LYS A 136 -12.23 -21.15 9.37
C LYS A 136 -11.51 -19.84 9.08
N LYS A 137 -10.89 -19.19 10.08
CA LYS A 137 -10.06 -17.99 9.86
C LYS A 137 -8.96 -18.28 8.83
N ARG A 138 -8.12 -19.30 9.06
CA ARG A 138 -7.07 -19.69 8.10
C ARG A 138 -7.60 -20.07 6.71
N VAL A 139 -8.72 -20.77 6.63
CA VAL A 139 -9.34 -21.18 5.36
C VAL A 139 -9.94 -19.99 4.62
N PHE A 140 -10.59 -19.03 5.30
CA PHE A 140 -11.06 -17.78 4.68
C PHE A 140 -9.88 -16.84 4.35
N GLU A 141 -8.79 -16.88 5.09
CA GLU A 141 -7.54 -16.17 4.81
C GLU A 141 -6.81 -16.78 3.59
N GLN A 142 -7.02 -18.07 3.32
CA GLN A 142 -6.48 -18.80 2.15
C GLN A 142 -7.41 -18.79 0.91
N LEU A 143 -8.74 -18.82 1.07
CA LEU A 143 -9.72 -18.80 -0.03
C LEU A 143 -10.21 -17.39 -0.40
N GLY A 144 -10.15 -16.43 0.52
CA GLY A 144 -10.65 -15.06 0.34
C GLY A 144 -11.68 -14.64 1.39
N GLY A 145 -11.68 -13.34 1.72
CA GLY A 145 -12.54 -12.77 2.76
C GLY A 145 -14.02 -12.73 2.36
N ARG A 146 -14.88 -13.10 3.33
CA ARG A 146 -16.37 -13.03 3.31
C ARG A 146 -17.00 -14.04 2.31
N VAL A 147 -18.20 -14.57 2.54
CA VAL A 147 -19.41 -13.95 3.11
C VAL A 147 -20.00 -14.71 4.31
N GLY A 148 -20.69 -13.95 5.17
CA GLY A 148 -21.70 -14.46 6.11
C GLY A 148 -22.58 -13.29 6.58
N GLY A 149 -23.90 -13.47 6.58
CA GLY A 149 -24.89 -12.46 7.00
C GLY A 149 -25.97 -12.20 5.95
N GLU A 150 -27.16 -12.74 6.15
CA GLU A 150 -28.34 -12.44 5.34
C GLU A 150 -28.93 -11.08 5.71
N ASN A 151 -29.39 -10.30 4.72
CA ASN A 151 -30.29 -9.18 5.00
C ASN A 151 -31.10 -8.73 3.76
N ARG A 152 -32.22 -8.03 4.01
CA ARG A 152 -33.33 -7.84 3.05
C ARG A 152 -32.98 -7.00 1.80
N ALA A 153 -31.86 -6.28 1.80
CA ALA A 153 -31.37 -5.45 0.69
C ALA A 153 -31.04 -6.23 -0.59
N VAL A 154 -30.80 -7.55 -0.50
CA VAL A 154 -30.52 -8.42 -1.67
C VAL A 154 -31.65 -8.41 -2.70
N SER A 155 -32.89 -8.07 -2.30
CA SER A 155 -34.02 -7.97 -3.24
C SER A 155 -33.91 -6.80 -4.23
N GLU A 156 -33.21 -5.72 -3.89
CA GLU A 156 -32.99 -4.59 -4.83
C GLU A 156 -31.71 -4.80 -5.65
N LEU A 157 -30.67 -5.36 -5.04
CA LEU A 157 -29.41 -5.72 -5.73
C LEU A 157 -29.63 -6.67 -6.92
N LYS A 158 -30.70 -7.48 -6.90
CA LYS A 158 -31.11 -8.32 -8.03
C LYS A 158 -31.49 -7.55 -9.31
N LYS A 159 -31.67 -6.22 -9.27
CA LYS A 159 -31.90 -5.40 -10.47
C LYS A 159 -30.61 -5.03 -11.22
N SER A 160 -29.45 -4.95 -10.53
CA SER A 160 -28.18 -4.53 -11.15
C SER A 160 -27.28 -5.68 -11.60
N LEU A 161 -27.40 -6.87 -10.99
CA LEU A 161 -26.49 -7.98 -11.25
C LEU A 161 -26.77 -8.69 -12.60
N HIS A 162 -25.93 -8.42 -13.60
CA HIS A 162 -25.77 -9.29 -14.77
C HIS A 162 -24.33 -9.82 -14.91
N THR A 163 -24.09 -10.97 -14.29
CA THR A 163 -23.16 -12.01 -14.79
C THR A 163 -21.67 -11.68 -14.88
N LYS A 164 -20.94 -11.88 -13.77
CA LYS A 164 -19.58 -12.45 -13.78
C LYS A 164 -19.56 -13.70 -12.88
N ASN A 165 -18.84 -14.74 -13.29
CA ASN A 165 -18.96 -16.08 -12.68
C ASN A 165 -18.28 -16.19 -11.31
N LEU A 166 -19.05 -16.47 -10.25
CA LEU A 166 -18.51 -17.11 -9.06
C LEU A 166 -18.04 -18.52 -9.41
N LEU A 167 -16.75 -18.82 -9.15
CA LEU A 167 -16.13 -20.14 -8.84
C LEU A 167 -14.64 -20.21 -9.25
N SER A 168 -14.07 -19.20 -9.92
CA SER A 168 -12.64 -19.19 -10.28
C SER A 168 -11.73 -18.90 -9.08
N VAL A 169 -11.51 -19.92 -8.23
CA VAL A 169 -10.45 -19.92 -7.20
C VAL A 169 -9.28 -20.77 -7.70
N SER A 170 -8.54 -20.20 -8.64
CA SER A 170 -7.14 -20.50 -8.96
C SER A 170 -6.58 -19.29 -9.72
N THR A 171 -5.34 -19.35 -10.21
CA THR A 171 -4.76 -18.28 -11.04
C THR A 171 -5.72 -17.91 -12.17
N GLY A 172 -6.16 -16.64 -12.19
CA GLY A 172 -7.00 -16.12 -13.28
C GLY A 172 -6.34 -16.36 -14.64
N PRO A 173 -7.13 -16.49 -15.73
CA PRO A 173 -6.58 -16.75 -17.05
C PRO A 173 -5.52 -15.69 -17.38
N SER A 174 -4.37 -16.13 -17.91
CA SER A 174 -3.26 -15.22 -18.21
C SER A 174 -3.77 -14.09 -19.11
N PRO A 175 -3.44 -12.81 -18.81
CA PRO A 175 -3.97 -11.68 -19.55
C PRO A 175 -3.67 -11.84 -21.03
N SER A 176 -4.65 -11.55 -21.90
CA SER A 176 -4.50 -11.72 -23.35
C SER A 176 -3.33 -10.86 -23.87
N LEU A 177 -2.75 -11.21 -25.01
CA LEU A 177 -1.63 -10.43 -25.58
C LEU A 177 -2.02 -8.96 -25.82
N GLN A 178 -3.28 -8.69 -26.16
CA GLN A 178 -3.82 -7.33 -26.25
C GLN A 178 -3.87 -6.65 -24.87
N MET A 179 -4.30 -7.37 -23.83
CA MET A 179 -4.33 -6.85 -22.45
C MET A 179 -2.92 -6.57 -21.92
N GLN A 180 -1.95 -7.45 -22.18
CA GLN A 180 -0.54 -7.24 -21.82
C GLN A 180 0.03 -5.99 -22.53
N SER A 181 -0.30 -5.80 -23.82
CA SER A 181 0.07 -4.60 -24.57
C SER A 181 -0.56 -3.33 -23.99
N LYS A 182 -1.83 -3.37 -23.57
CA LYS A 182 -2.45 -2.27 -22.80
C LYS A 182 -1.67 -1.99 -21.53
N MET A 183 -1.49 -3.01 -20.67
CA MET A 183 -0.80 -2.87 -19.39
C MET A 183 0.57 -2.21 -19.56
N MET A 184 1.41 -2.66 -20.49
CA MET A 184 2.73 -2.05 -20.75
C MET A 184 2.70 -0.61 -21.28
N ALA A 185 1.66 -0.20 -22.00
CA ALA A 185 1.52 1.18 -22.49
C ALA A 185 1.11 2.13 -21.35
N TYR A 186 0.13 1.74 -20.54
CA TYR A 186 -0.36 2.52 -19.41
C TYR A 186 0.63 2.55 -18.22
N ASP A 187 1.38 1.47 -18.00
CA ASP A 187 2.35 1.34 -16.90
C ASP A 187 3.45 2.41 -16.93
N ARG A 188 3.94 2.73 -18.13
CA ARG A 188 4.91 3.82 -18.36
C ARG A 188 4.41 5.15 -17.81
N VAL A 189 3.12 5.46 -18.02
CA VAL A 189 2.48 6.69 -17.54
C VAL A 189 2.47 6.75 -16.00
N VAL A 190 2.32 5.60 -15.32
CA VAL A 190 2.36 5.53 -13.85
C VAL A 190 3.80 5.66 -13.33
N SER A 191 4.77 5.02 -13.99
CA SER A 191 6.20 5.16 -13.68
C SER A 191 6.72 6.59 -13.90
N ASP A 192 6.32 7.26 -14.99
CA ASP A 192 6.67 8.65 -15.27
C ASP A 192 5.98 9.62 -14.30
N LEU A 193 4.70 9.40 -13.97
CA LEU A 193 3.98 10.14 -12.93
C LEU A 193 4.71 10.07 -11.59
N ASN A 194 5.05 8.87 -11.11
CA ASN A 194 5.76 8.72 -9.83
C ASN A 194 7.18 9.33 -9.88
N THR A 195 7.85 9.24 -11.02
CA THR A 195 9.15 9.89 -11.24
C THR A 195 9.05 11.42 -11.18
N ALA A 196 7.99 12.02 -11.74
CA ALA A 196 7.72 13.45 -11.63
C ALA A 196 7.36 13.85 -10.19
N ARG A 197 6.55 13.05 -9.48
CA ARG A 197 6.19 13.28 -8.08
C ARG A 197 7.42 13.23 -7.15
N LEU A 198 8.34 12.29 -7.35
CA LEU A 198 9.62 12.22 -6.63
C LEU A 198 10.52 13.44 -6.87
N ARG A 199 10.38 14.11 -8.02
CA ARG A 199 11.08 15.38 -8.34
C ARG A 199 10.35 16.63 -7.82
N GLY A 200 9.17 16.48 -7.21
CA GLY A 200 8.31 17.61 -6.82
C GLY A 200 7.67 18.35 -8.00
N THR A 201 7.66 17.75 -9.19
CA THR A 201 7.13 18.35 -10.43
C THR A 201 5.76 17.78 -10.79
N SER A 202 4.83 18.64 -11.21
CA SER A 202 3.55 18.22 -11.80
C SER A 202 3.74 17.40 -13.08
N TYR A 203 2.75 16.56 -13.41
CA TYR A 203 2.75 15.72 -14.61
C TYR A 203 1.36 15.72 -15.28
N PRO A 204 1.23 15.94 -16.61
CA PRO A 204 -0.04 15.94 -17.31
C PRO A 204 -0.54 14.50 -17.55
N VAL A 205 -0.98 13.86 -16.47
CA VAL A 205 -1.35 12.43 -16.46
C VAL A 205 -2.51 12.13 -17.41
N VAL A 206 -3.49 13.02 -17.54
CA VAL A 206 -4.67 12.75 -18.37
C VAL A 206 -4.30 12.74 -19.86
N HIS A 207 -3.40 13.63 -20.30
CA HIS A 207 -2.92 13.64 -21.69
C HIS A 207 -2.05 12.43 -22.02
N ALA A 208 -1.15 12.05 -21.10
CA ALA A 208 -0.36 10.83 -21.27
C ALA A 208 -1.25 9.57 -21.33
N LEU A 209 -2.38 9.54 -20.61
CA LEU A 209 -3.38 8.48 -20.71
C LEU A 209 -4.18 8.50 -22.03
N ILE A 210 -4.45 9.68 -22.60
CA ILE A 210 -5.02 9.79 -23.96
C ILE A 210 -4.04 9.17 -24.97
N GLU A 211 -2.77 9.56 -24.95
CA GLU A 211 -1.74 9.01 -25.86
C GLU A 211 -1.56 7.50 -25.69
N ALA A 212 -1.44 7.01 -24.44
CA ALA A 212 -1.37 5.58 -24.15
C ALA A 212 -2.59 4.83 -24.71
N SER A 213 -3.81 5.37 -24.53
CA SER A 213 -5.03 4.77 -25.09
C SER A 213 -5.02 4.72 -26.62
N LEU A 214 -4.66 5.82 -27.29
CA LEU A 214 -4.60 5.89 -28.76
C LEU A 214 -3.52 4.97 -29.36
N SER A 215 -2.45 4.69 -28.61
CA SER A 215 -1.40 3.76 -29.04
C SER A 215 -1.82 2.29 -29.10
N VAL A 216 -2.90 1.90 -28.40
CA VAL A 216 -3.40 0.51 -28.34
C VAL A 216 -4.75 0.41 -29.08
N THR A 217 -4.65 0.53 -30.40
CA THR A 217 -5.77 0.74 -31.32
C THR A 217 -6.81 -0.37 -31.33
N SER A 218 -8.02 -0.05 -30.90
CA SER A 218 -9.25 -0.81 -31.16
C SER A 218 -10.48 0.10 -31.01
N ASP A 219 -11.63 -0.27 -31.58
CA ASP A 219 -12.79 0.65 -31.67
C ASP A 219 -13.31 1.14 -30.31
N HIS A 220 -13.23 0.30 -29.27
CA HIS A 220 -13.61 0.70 -27.91
C HIS A 220 -12.58 1.64 -27.27
N THR A 221 -11.32 1.62 -27.69
CA THR A 221 -10.29 2.55 -27.20
C THR A 221 -10.58 4.00 -27.61
N LEU A 222 -11.35 4.25 -28.68
CA LEU A 222 -11.80 5.61 -29.04
C LEU A 222 -12.78 6.20 -28.02
N GLN A 223 -13.66 5.39 -27.43
CA GLN A 223 -14.55 5.86 -26.34
C GLN A 223 -13.76 6.12 -25.06
N ILE A 224 -12.71 5.34 -24.79
CA ILE A 224 -11.80 5.55 -23.65
C ILE A 224 -10.99 6.85 -23.83
N ALA A 225 -10.44 7.08 -25.02
CA ALA A 225 -9.76 8.33 -25.35
C ALA A 225 -10.69 9.55 -25.17
N GLN A 226 -11.94 9.46 -25.62
CA GLN A 226 -12.95 10.50 -25.38
C GLN A 226 -13.28 10.68 -23.89
N ASN A 227 -13.32 9.60 -23.09
CA ASN A 227 -13.51 9.70 -21.65
C ASN A 227 -12.33 10.42 -20.96
N PHE A 228 -11.08 10.13 -21.34
CA PHE A 228 -9.93 10.89 -20.84
C PHE A 228 -9.93 12.36 -21.35
N HIS A 229 -10.37 12.64 -22.58
CA HIS A 229 -10.55 14.01 -23.09
C HIS A 229 -11.60 14.80 -22.30
N VAL A 230 -12.72 14.17 -21.94
CA VAL A 230 -13.70 14.75 -20.99
C VAL A 230 -13.03 15.09 -19.66
N LEU A 231 -12.19 14.20 -19.12
CA LEU A 231 -11.47 14.47 -17.88
C LEU A 231 -10.46 15.64 -18.01
N SER A 232 -9.75 15.78 -19.14
CA SER A 232 -8.76 16.87 -19.32
C SER A 232 -9.42 18.25 -19.33
N LYS A 233 -10.61 18.38 -19.94
CA LYS A 233 -11.42 19.60 -19.88
C LYS A 233 -12.03 19.85 -18.51
N ILE A 234 -12.43 18.78 -17.79
CA ILE A 234 -12.90 18.88 -16.40
C ILE A 234 -11.79 19.36 -15.46
N THR A 235 -10.55 18.89 -15.58
CA THR A 235 -9.43 19.28 -14.71
C THR A 235 -8.72 20.57 -15.14
N ALA A 236 -8.96 21.02 -16.38
CA ALA A 236 -8.20 22.07 -17.06
C ALA A 236 -6.68 21.81 -17.02
N GLU A 237 -6.30 20.56 -17.30
CA GLU A 237 -4.91 20.14 -17.46
C GLU A 237 -4.37 20.65 -18.82
N PRO A 238 -3.15 21.23 -18.89
CA PRO A 238 -2.51 21.57 -20.14
C PRO A 238 -1.87 20.32 -20.79
N PRO A 239 -1.83 20.23 -22.14
CA PRO A 239 -1.30 19.05 -22.84
C PRO A 239 0.21 18.86 -22.67
N ALA A 240 0.95 19.94 -22.41
CA ALA A 240 2.37 19.89 -22.09
C ALA A 240 2.71 20.96 -21.04
N LEU A 241 3.76 20.71 -20.26
CA LEU A 241 4.36 21.70 -19.36
C LEU A 241 5.53 22.40 -20.07
N PRO A 242 5.76 23.70 -19.83
CA PRO A 242 6.89 24.41 -20.43
C PRO A 242 8.24 23.84 -19.91
N PRO A 243 9.29 23.77 -20.75
CA PRO A 243 10.60 23.25 -20.34
C PRO A 243 11.20 23.98 -19.12
N LEU A 244 11.77 23.19 -18.20
CA LEU A 244 12.33 23.65 -16.92
C LEU A 244 13.66 24.42 -17.01
N GLU A 245 14.11 24.78 -18.21
CA GLU A 245 15.42 25.37 -18.49
C GLU A 245 15.67 26.70 -17.76
N HIS A 246 14.60 27.43 -17.42
CA HIS A 246 14.65 28.71 -16.70
C HIS A 246 14.23 28.56 -15.22
N ALA A 247 14.85 27.59 -14.54
CA ALA A 247 14.48 27.12 -13.20
C ALA A 247 14.37 28.21 -12.10
N GLY A 248 15.06 29.35 -12.23
CA GLY A 248 15.06 30.40 -11.21
C GLY A 248 13.74 31.18 -11.05
N ALA A 249 12.88 31.23 -12.09
CA ALA A 249 11.71 32.12 -12.11
C ALA A 249 10.35 31.39 -12.06
N HIS A 250 10.28 30.16 -12.58
CA HIS A 250 8.99 29.48 -12.81
C HIS A 250 8.58 28.47 -11.73
N ILE A 251 9.48 28.03 -10.83
CA ILE A 251 9.14 27.06 -9.78
C ILE A 251 8.01 27.58 -8.86
N LEU A 252 8.01 28.89 -8.54
CA LEU A 252 6.98 29.53 -7.71
C LEU A 252 5.61 29.67 -8.41
N ASN A 253 5.56 29.49 -9.74
CA ASN A 253 4.35 29.61 -10.57
C ASN A 253 4.00 28.30 -11.30
N ALA A 254 4.66 27.19 -10.96
CA ALA A 254 4.37 25.89 -11.57
C ALA A 254 2.97 25.40 -11.13
N PRO A 255 2.08 25.01 -12.05
CA PRO A 255 0.72 24.65 -11.70
C PRO A 255 0.71 23.30 -10.97
N ILE A 256 0.42 23.31 -9.67
CA ILE A 256 0.30 22.09 -8.85
C ILE A 256 -0.98 21.34 -9.27
N PHE A 257 -0.82 20.10 -9.75
CA PHE A 257 -1.96 19.22 -10.08
C PHE A 257 -2.30 18.25 -8.95
N GLU A 258 -1.30 17.75 -8.20
CA GLU A 258 -1.52 16.79 -7.11
C GLU A 258 -2.46 17.37 -6.05
N ARG A 259 -3.61 16.71 -5.88
CA ARG A 259 -4.71 17.01 -4.94
C ARG A 259 -5.35 18.40 -5.10
N LYS A 260 -5.13 19.08 -6.23
CA LYS A 260 -5.68 20.42 -6.57
C LYS A 260 -7.17 20.60 -6.24
N TYR A 261 -8.00 19.59 -6.51
CA TYR A 261 -9.45 19.64 -6.30
C TYR A 261 -9.94 18.95 -5.01
N ALA A 262 -9.04 18.35 -4.22
CA ALA A 262 -9.40 17.48 -3.10
C ALA A 262 -10.28 18.17 -2.05
N ARG A 263 -9.92 19.39 -1.63
CA ARG A 263 -10.70 20.18 -0.66
C ARG A 263 -12.12 20.46 -1.14
N ALA A 264 -12.28 20.92 -2.38
CA ALA A 264 -13.57 21.27 -2.97
C ALA A 264 -14.45 20.04 -3.28
N TYR A 265 -13.82 18.88 -3.56
CA TYR A 265 -14.53 17.65 -3.86
C TYR A 265 -14.92 16.85 -2.61
N LEU A 266 -14.01 16.74 -1.62
CA LEU A 266 -14.22 15.91 -0.44
C LEU A 266 -15.03 16.60 0.67
N GLY A 267 -14.98 17.92 0.75
CA GLY A 267 -15.71 18.73 1.73
C GLY A 267 -17.22 18.81 1.51
N ASP A 268 -17.87 19.75 2.21
CA ASP A 268 -19.31 19.99 2.07
C ASP A 268 -19.64 20.50 0.65
N PRO A 269 -20.51 19.80 -0.10
CA PRO A 269 -20.87 20.15 -1.47
C PRO A 269 -21.61 21.49 -1.60
N GLU A 270 -22.27 21.99 -0.56
CA GLU A 270 -23.01 23.27 -0.64
C GLU A 270 -22.11 24.49 -0.37
N THR A 271 -20.82 24.26 -0.10
CA THR A 271 -19.81 25.32 -0.10
C THR A 271 -19.66 25.96 -1.49
N ARG A 272 -19.27 27.24 -1.50
CA ARG A 272 -18.92 27.96 -2.74
C ARG A 272 -17.87 27.21 -3.58
N GLU A 273 -16.92 26.55 -2.93
CA GLU A 273 -15.88 25.74 -3.59
C GLU A 273 -16.47 24.51 -4.28
N GLY A 274 -17.37 23.77 -3.60
CA GLY A 274 -18.09 22.64 -4.18
C GLY A 274 -19.03 23.03 -5.33
N VAL A 275 -19.74 24.15 -5.22
CA VAL A 275 -20.59 24.71 -6.30
C VAL A 275 -19.74 25.13 -7.51
N GLN A 276 -18.61 25.80 -7.29
CA GLN A 276 -17.68 26.18 -8.36
C GLN A 276 -17.09 24.96 -9.07
N LEU A 277 -16.76 23.90 -8.32
CA LEU A 277 -16.30 22.64 -8.92
C LEU A 277 -17.40 21.98 -9.78
N ARG A 278 -18.67 22.00 -9.37
CA ARG A 278 -19.77 21.49 -10.23
C ARG A 278 -19.99 22.35 -11.48
N LYS A 279 -19.94 23.69 -11.39
CA LYS A 279 -19.93 24.57 -12.57
C LYS A 279 -18.75 24.24 -13.50
N GLN A 280 -17.56 23.97 -12.96
CA GLN A 280 -16.38 23.56 -13.74
C GLN A 280 -16.57 22.19 -14.42
N ILE A 281 -17.10 21.17 -13.72
CA ILE A 281 -17.35 19.84 -14.30
C ILE A 281 -18.35 19.93 -15.45
N ALA A 282 -19.50 20.58 -15.23
CA ALA A 282 -20.52 20.75 -16.26
C ALA A 282 -19.99 21.51 -17.49
N ARG A 283 -19.15 22.54 -17.26
CA ARG A 283 -18.49 23.29 -18.33
C ARG A 283 -17.51 22.43 -19.13
N GLY A 284 -16.57 21.75 -18.46
CA GLY A 284 -15.56 20.92 -19.11
C GLY A 284 -16.17 19.74 -19.88
N ALA A 285 -17.20 19.10 -19.33
CA ALA A 285 -17.99 18.08 -20.02
C ALA A 285 -18.67 18.62 -21.29
N ARG A 286 -19.29 19.81 -21.21
CA ARG A 286 -19.88 20.48 -22.38
C ARG A 286 -18.83 20.82 -23.44
N GLU A 287 -17.68 21.36 -23.04
CA GLU A 287 -16.59 21.77 -23.93
C GLU A 287 -15.95 20.56 -24.64
N ALA A 288 -15.78 19.43 -23.95
CA ALA A 288 -15.36 18.17 -24.57
C ALA A 288 -16.36 17.63 -25.61
N LEU A 289 -17.67 17.83 -25.40
CA LEU A 289 -18.72 17.50 -26.38
C LEU A 289 -18.84 18.52 -27.51
N GLU A 290 -18.49 19.79 -27.28
CA GLU A 290 -18.40 20.85 -28.31
C GLU A 290 -17.26 20.51 -29.30
N GLU A 291 -16.07 20.16 -28.79
CA GLU A 291 -14.92 19.72 -29.60
C GLU A 291 -15.16 18.36 -30.29
N GLN A 292 -15.73 17.37 -29.61
CA GLN A 292 -16.05 16.07 -30.23
C GLN A 292 -16.99 16.24 -31.44
N TYR A 293 -17.90 17.21 -31.40
CA TYR A 293 -18.79 17.48 -32.53
C TYR A 293 -18.10 18.23 -33.67
N TRP A 294 -17.12 19.07 -33.37
CA TRP A 294 -16.26 19.67 -34.39
C TRP A 294 -15.52 18.60 -35.20
N ASP A 295 -14.95 17.62 -34.52
CA ASP A 295 -14.30 16.45 -35.13
C ASP A 295 -15.26 15.66 -36.04
N VAL A 296 -16.50 15.43 -35.60
CA VAL A 296 -17.55 14.78 -36.41
C VAL A 296 -17.93 15.63 -37.63
N LEU A 297 -17.99 16.96 -37.48
CA LEU A 297 -18.27 17.90 -38.55
C LEU A 297 -17.17 17.87 -39.63
N GLU A 298 -15.89 17.97 -39.24
CA GLU A 298 -14.78 17.94 -40.19
C GLU A 298 -14.66 16.59 -40.90
N ARG A 299 -14.79 15.47 -40.19
CA ARG A 299 -14.81 14.13 -40.79
C ARG A 299 -15.98 13.96 -41.77
N THR A 300 -17.15 14.56 -41.49
CA THR A 300 -18.31 14.55 -42.41
C THR A 300 -18.03 15.33 -43.69
N LEU A 301 -17.38 16.50 -43.59
CA LEU A 301 -16.97 17.29 -44.75
C LEU A 301 -15.92 16.57 -45.61
N GLN A 302 -14.91 15.98 -44.97
CA GLN A 302 -13.86 15.20 -45.62
C GLN A 302 -14.42 13.95 -46.32
N ALA A 303 -15.44 13.30 -45.74
CA ALA A 303 -16.12 12.15 -46.34
C ALA A 303 -16.97 12.51 -47.57
N ARG A 304 -17.40 13.77 -47.74
CA ARG A 304 -18.25 14.22 -48.87
C ARG A 304 -17.86 15.58 -49.47
N PRO A 305 -16.65 15.76 -50.02
CA PRO A 305 -16.18 17.08 -50.48
C PRO A 305 -17.02 17.69 -51.61
N MET A 306 -17.56 16.85 -52.50
CA MET A 306 -18.40 17.28 -53.63
C MET A 306 -19.78 17.81 -53.19
N GLU A 307 -20.38 17.22 -52.16
CA GLU A 307 -21.65 17.70 -51.57
C GLU A 307 -21.41 18.96 -50.72
N ALA A 308 -20.30 18.99 -49.98
CA ALA A 308 -19.93 20.09 -49.09
C ALA A 308 -19.79 21.44 -49.80
N ARG A 309 -19.27 21.45 -51.03
CA ARG A 309 -19.00 22.68 -51.82
C ARG A 309 -18.29 23.73 -50.95
N LEU A 310 -17.23 23.31 -50.27
CA LEU A 310 -16.54 24.14 -49.27
C LEU A 310 -15.92 25.40 -49.91
N GLY A 311 -15.36 25.27 -51.11
CA GLY A 311 -14.67 26.37 -51.80
C GLY A 311 -13.30 26.67 -51.18
N GLY A 312 -12.81 27.90 -51.36
CA GLY A 312 -11.48 28.32 -50.91
C GLY A 312 -11.42 29.03 -49.55
N ASP A 313 -12.56 29.24 -48.88
CA ASP A 313 -12.60 29.89 -47.55
C ASP A 313 -12.42 28.85 -46.42
N PRO A 314 -11.35 28.91 -45.61
CA PRO A 314 -11.14 27.99 -44.50
C PRO A 314 -11.97 28.32 -43.24
N SER A 315 -12.76 29.40 -43.24
CA SER A 315 -13.44 29.90 -42.03
C SER A 315 -14.38 28.88 -41.37
N VAL A 316 -14.48 28.94 -40.04
CA VAL A 316 -15.39 28.14 -39.22
C VAL A 316 -16.84 28.28 -39.71
N ALA A 317 -17.28 29.52 -39.96
CA ALA A 317 -18.61 29.81 -40.49
C ALA A 317 -18.87 29.18 -41.88
N ASN A 318 -17.85 29.06 -42.73
CA ASN A 318 -17.98 28.37 -44.02
C ASN A 318 -17.96 26.84 -43.89
N LYS A 319 -17.14 26.27 -42.99
CA LYS A 319 -17.20 24.85 -42.64
C LYS A 319 -18.59 24.45 -42.13
N VAL A 320 -19.18 25.23 -41.21
CA VAL A 320 -20.55 24.98 -40.72
C VAL A 320 -21.60 25.15 -41.81
N ARG A 321 -21.49 26.18 -42.70
CA ARG A 321 -22.37 26.32 -43.87
C ARG A 321 -22.33 25.05 -44.75
N ALA A 322 -21.14 24.54 -45.04
CA ALA A 322 -20.96 23.34 -45.85
C ALA A 322 -21.54 22.09 -45.15
N PHE A 323 -21.45 21.98 -43.83
CA PHE A 323 -22.01 20.86 -43.07
C PHE A 323 -23.55 20.88 -43.05
N VAL A 324 -24.15 22.06 -42.84
CA VAL A 324 -25.61 22.24 -42.91
C VAL A 324 -26.14 21.85 -44.29
N LEU A 325 -25.43 22.22 -45.36
CA LEU A 325 -25.74 21.82 -46.74
C LEU A 325 -25.73 20.29 -46.88
N VAL A 326 -24.64 19.61 -46.53
CA VAL A 326 -24.51 18.13 -46.64
C VAL A 326 -25.60 17.37 -45.84
N ARG A 327 -26.05 17.94 -44.72
CA ARG A 327 -26.96 17.26 -43.80
C ARG A 327 -28.44 17.45 -44.15
N HIS A 328 -28.85 18.68 -44.50
CA HIS A 328 -30.25 19.11 -44.61
C HIS A 328 -30.69 19.54 -46.02
N TYR A 329 -29.79 19.59 -47.01
CA TYR A 329 -30.13 19.83 -48.42
C TYR A 329 -30.04 18.52 -49.20
N ARG A 330 -31.15 18.08 -49.81
CA ARG A 330 -31.23 16.79 -50.54
C ARG A 330 -32.10 16.94 -51.78
N ASN A 331 -31.73 16.24 -52.85
CA ASN A 331 -32.46 16.20 -54.14
C ASN A 331 -32.72 17.56 -54.82
N GLY A 332 -32.12 18.66 -54.34
CA GLY A 332 -32.33 20.02 -54.83
C GLY A 332 -33.10 20.93 -53.87
N GLU A 333 -33.62 20.39 -52.76
CA GLU A 333 -34.49 21.10 -51.81
C GLU A 333 -33.94 21.03 -50.38
N TRP A 334 -34.35 21.99 -49.54
CA TRP A 334 -34.09 21.97 -48.10
C TRP A 334 -35.20 21.19 -47.39
N GLU A 335 -34.85 20.47 -46.31
CA GLU A 335 -35.81 19.80 -45.44
C GLU A 335 -36.92 20.75 -44.97
N ASP A 336 -38.20 20.37 -45.16
CA ASP A 336 -39.43 21.18 -45.08
C ASP A 336 -39.59 22.14 -43.89
N ARG A 337 -38.83 21.91 -42.80
CA ARG A 337 -38.91 22.63 -41.53
C ARG A 337 -37.78 23.64 -41.31
N VAL A 338 -36.83 23.76 -42.23
CA VAL A 338 -35.69 24.68 -42.12
C VAL A 338 -36.07 26.07 -42.65
N GLU A 339 -36.11 27.08 -41.79
CA GLU A 339 -36.50 28.44 -42.16
C GLU A 339 -35.37 29.14 -42.93
N LEU A 340 -35.63 29.49 -44.20
CA LEU A 340 -34.70 30.28 -45.00
C LEU A 340 -34.85 31.78 -44.72
N VAL A 341 -33.81 32.36 -44.12
CA VAL A 341 -33.66 33.79 -43.85
C VAL A 341 -32.62 34.35 -44.83
N ALA A 342 -32.97 35.39 -45.59
CA ALA A 342 -32.14 35.92 -46.68
C ALA A 342 -31.64 34.84 -47.68
N GLY A 343 -32.40 33.75 -47.88
CA GLY A 343 -32.02 32.63 -48.73
C GLY A 343 -30.99 31.65 -48.12
N GLN A 344 -30.71 31.75 -46.82
CA GLN A 344 -29.80 30.86 -46.09
C GLN A 344 -30.52 30.15 -44.92
N PRO A 345 -30.14 28.90 -44.56
CA PRO A 345 -30.64 28.17 -43.40
C PRO A 345 -30.02 28.71 -42.10
N LEU A 346 -30.32 29.97 -41.77
CA LEU A 346 -29.56 30.75 -40.81
C LEU A 346 -29.64 30.18 -39.38
N TRP A 347 -30.83 29.75 -38.92
CA TRP A 347 -30.99 29.15 -37.59
C TRP A 347 -30.19 27.85 -37.43
N ALA A 348 -30.16 27.00 -38.45
CA ALA A 348 -29.33 25.80 -38.46
C ALA A 348 -27.84 26.15 -38.37
N LYS A 349 -27.39 27.16 -39.13
CA LYS A 349 -25.98 27.64 -39.08
C LYS A 349 -25.60 28.18 -37.71
N LEU A 350 -26.46 29.02 -37.11
CA LEU A 350 -26.25 29.58 -35.77
C LEU A 350 -26.26 28.48 -34.69
N PHE A 351 -27.20 27.53 -34.77
CA PHE A 351 -27.24 26.40 -33.84
C PHE A 351 -25.96 25.56 -33.94
N TYR A 352 -25.51 25.22 -35.15
CA TYR A 352 -24.33 24.37 -35.30
C TYR A 352 -23.03 25.05 -34.87
N LEU A 353 -22.89 26.37 -35.05
CA LEU A 353 -21.77 27.14 -34.49
C LEU A 353 -21.78 27.11 -32.95
N VAL A 354 -22.95 27.30 -32.33
CA VAL A 354 -23.10 27.19 -30.85
C VAL A 354 -22.85 25.75 -30.36
N ARG A 355 -23.30 24.73 -31.11
CA ARG A 355 -23.12 23.30 -30.81
C ARG A 355 -21.66 22.85 -30.82
N THR A 356 -20.80 23.54 -31.57
CA THR A 356 -19.35 23.31 -31.65
C THR A 356 -18.53 24.29 -30.79
N GLY A 357 -19.18 25.09 -29.93
CA GLY A 357 -18.50 26.03 -29.04
C GLY A 357 -18.05 27.35 -29.69
N HIS A 358 -18.17 27.47 -31.00
CA HIS A 358 -17.86 28.65 -31.82
C HIS A 358 -18.94 29.74 -31.70
N VAL A 359 -19.16 30.18 -30.47
CA VAL A 359 -20.28 31.05 -30.07
C VAL A 359 -20.06 32.51 -30.48
N GLN A 360 -18.80 32.98 -30.57
CA GLN A 360 -18.50 34.33 -31.06
C GLN A 360 -18.71 34.42 -32.57
N GLU A 361 -18.28 33.41 -33.31
CA GLU A 361 -18.48 33.28 -34.75
C GLU A 361 -19.98 33.15 -35.11
N ALA A 362 -20.79 32.58 -34.22
CA ALA A 362 -22.25 32.64 -34.33
C ALA A 362 -22.79 34.06 -34.19
N TYR A 363 -22.25 34.87 -33.28
CA TYR A 363 -22.69 36.26 -33.09
C TYR A 363 -22.30 37.14 -34.28
N ASP A 364 -21.06 37.04 -34.76
CA ASP A 364 -20.58 37.72 -35.97
C ASP A 364 -21.44 37.39 -37.20
N GLU A 365 -21.79 36.11 -37.38
CA GLU A 365 -22.67 35.69 -38.47
C GLU A 365 -24.10 36.21 -38.30
N ALA A 366 -24.61 36.29 -37.07
CA ALA A 366 -25.93 36.84 -36.80
C ALA A 366 -25.99 38.36 -37.08
N ILE A 367 -24.92 39.11 -36.77
CA ILE A 367 -24.81 40.54 -37.11
C ILE A 367 -24.84 40.77 -38.63
N ARG A 368 -24.16 39.93 -39.42
CA ARG A 368 -24.14 40.05 -40.91
C ARG A 368 -25.53 40.04 -41.54
N TYR A 369 -26.50 39.39 -40.88
CA TYR A 369 -27.89 39.29 -41.32
C TYR A 369 -28.86 40.05 -40.41
N GLN A 370 -28.38 41.02 -39.61
CA GLN A 370 -29.15 41.70 -38.55
C GLN A 370 -30.56 42.15 -39.00
N GLN A 371 -30.65 42.89 -40.10
CA GLN A 371 -31.92 43.40 -40.63
C GLN A 371 -32.92 42.27 -40.98
N ALA A 372 -32.43 41.12 -41.44
CA ALA A 372 -33.25 39.97 -41.83
C ALA A 372 -33.68 39.12 -40.62
N ILE A 373 -32.89 39.12 -39.54
CA ILE A 373 -33.25 38.52 -38.25
C ILE A 373 -34.29 39.42 -37.55
N GLU A 374 -33.97 40.69 -37.32
CA GLU A 374 -34.81 41.62 -36.53
C GLU A 374 -36.20 41.86 -37.13
N HIS A 375 -36.33 41.74 -38.47
CA HIS A 375 -37.63 41.80 -39.15
C HIS A 375 -38.54 40.60 -38.87
N ARG A 376 -37.97 39.44 -38.48
CA ARG A 376 -38.74 38.22 -38.15
C ARG A 376 -38.83 37.96 -36.64
N GLU A 377 -37.75 38.25 -35.92
CA GLU A 377 -37.57 38.01 -34.49
C GLU A 377 -36.92 39.25 -33.85
N SER A 378 -37.77 40.19 -33.40
CA SER A 378 -37.30 41.40 -32.74
C SER A 378 -36.55 41.07 -31.44
N SER A 379 -35.54 41.88 -31.12
CA SER A 379 -34.68 41.74 -29.92
C SER A 379 -33.82 40.47 -29.82
N PHE A 380 -33.93 39.48 -30.74
CA PHE A 380 -33.13 38.24 -30.65
C PHE A 380 -31.63 38.50 -30.48
N LEU A 381 -31.05 39.40 -31.27
CA LEU A 381 -29.62 39.73 -31.21
C LEU A 381 -29.19 40.38 -29.88
N SER A 382 -30.08 41.12 -29.23
CA SER A 382 -29.84 41.69 -27.90
C SER A 382 -29.77 40.57 -26.86
N HIS A 383 -30.74 39.65 -26.88
CA HIS A 383 -30.71 38.47 -26.02
C HIS A 383 -29.50 37.56 -26.32
N PHE A 384 -29.13 37.40 -27.59
CA PHE A 384 -27.99 36.56 -27.97
C PHE A 384 -26.67 37.18 -27.49
N ARG A 385 -26.44 38.48 -27.72
CA ARG A 385 -25.28 39.19 -27.17
C ARG A 385 -25.16 39.03 -25.65
N THR A 386 -26.22 39.34 -24.90
CA THR A 386 -26.23 39.26 -23.43
C THR A 386 -26.04 37.83 -22.90
N TRP A 387 -26.42 36.80 -23.68
CA TRP A 387 -26.16 35.41 -23.35
C TRP A 387 -24.68 35.01 -23.53
N ILE A 388 -23.99 35.62 -24.50
CA ILE A 388 -22.60 35.34 -24.86
C ILE A 388 -21.60 36.11 -23.98
N GLU A 389 -21.92 37.36 -23.63
CA GLU A 389 -21.13 38.18 -22.69
C GLU A 389 -21.24 37.66 -21.24
N SER A 390 -22.15 36.72 -20.96
CA SER A 390 -22.37 36.10 -19.64
C SER A 390 -21.45 34.88 -19.42
N PRO A 391 -20.58 34.86 -18.38
CA PRO A 391 -19.58 33.81 -18.20
C PRO A 391 -20.17 32.41 -17.92
N ASP A 392 -21.35 32.36 -17.29
CA ASP A 392 -22.11 31.11 -17.04
C ASP A 392 -23.10 30.76 -18.17
N ARG A 393 -23.03 31.46 -19.32
CA ARG A 393 -24.04 31.43 -20.42
C ARG A 393 -25.47 31.55 -19.85
N ARG A 394 -25.71 32.52 -18.95
CA ARG A 394 -26.98 32.74 -18.23
C ARG A 394 -27.52 34.15 -18.46
N LEU A 395 -28.78 34.26 -18.89
CA LEU A 395 -29.43 35.55 -19.14
C LEU A 395 -30.02 36.19 -17.86
N PRO A 396 -30.01 37.54 -17.75
CA PRO A 396 -30.76 38.27 -16.73
C PRO A 396 -32.25 37.96 -16.77
N LYS A 397 -32.92 37.98 -15.61
CA LYS A 397 -34.34 37.58 -15.50
C LYS A 397 -35.25 38.25 -16.52
N GLN A 398 -35.16 39.58 -16.69
CA GLN A 398 -35.97 40.33 -17.67
C GLN A 398 -35.83 39.78 -19.11
N HIS A 399 -34.62 39.36 -19.51
CA HIS A 399 -34.37 38.79 -20.84
C HIS A 399 -34.89 37.35 -20.95
N ARG A 400 -34.81 36.55 -19.87
CA ARG A 400 -35.42 35.21 -19.80
C ARG A 400 -36.95 35.28 -19.87
N ASP A 401 -37.57 36.17 -19.11
CA ASP A 401 -39.02 36.35 -19.08
C ASP A 401 -39.57 36.76 -20.46
N GLN A 402 -38.84 37.63 -21.19
CA GLN A 402 -39.15 38.03 -22.57
C GLN A 402 -39.03 36.88 -23.57
N LEU A 403 -37.90 36.15 -23.58
CA LEU A 403 -37.74 34.95 -24.43
C LEU A 403 -38.80 33.88 -24.13
N HIS A 404 -39.14 33.69 -22.85
CA HIS A 404 -40.16 32.73 -22.42
C HIS A 404 -41.57 33.10 -22.92
N ALA A 405 -41.91 34.40 -22.94
CA ALA A 405 -43.16 34.88 -23.52
C ALA A 405 -43.22 34.61 -25.03
N VAL A 406 -42.19 34.99 -25.79
CA VAL A 406 -42.12 34.77 -27.25
C VAL A 406 -42.19 33.29 -27.61
N TYR A 407 -41.43 32.44 -26.91
CA TYR A 407 -41.39 31.00 -27.15
C TYR A 407 -42.75 30.34 -26.93
N ASN A 408 -43.45 30.67 -25.84
CA ASN A 408 -44.76 30.09 -25.55
C ASN A 408 -45.88 30.63 -26.46
N ALA A 409 -45.82 31.92 -26.85
CA ALA A 409 -46.84 32.56 -27.68
C ALA A 409 -46.77 32.15 -29.17
N HIS A 410 -45.56 31.96 -29.71
CA HIS A 410 -45.35 31.82 -31.16
C HIS A 410 -44.66 30.54 -31.61
N MET A 411 -43.96 29.82 -30.70
CA MET A 411 -43.09 28.71 -31.10
C MET A 411 -43.55 27.34 -30.60
N LEU A 412 -43.90 27.21 -29.31
CA LEU A 412 -44.15 25.91 -28.63
C LEU A 412 -45.22 25.04 -29.30
N HIS A 413 -46.25 25.65 -29.89
CA HIS A 413 -47.38 24.96 -30.53
C HIS A 413 -47.40 25.08 -32.06
N SER A 414 -46.38 25.72 -32.66
CA SER A 414 -46.31 25.88 -34.11
C SER A 414 -45.73 24.63 -34.77
N SER A 415 -46.51 23.97 -35.63
CA SER A 415 -46.06 22.83 -36.43
C SER A 415 -45.06 23.19 -37.53
N THR A 416 -44.94 24.48 -37.86
CA THR A 416 -44.07 25.05 -38.90
C THR A 416 -42.87 25.82 -38.35
N ALA A 417 -42.66 25.85 -37.03
CA ALA A 417 -41.48 26.49 -36.43
C ALA A 417 -40.20 25.72 -36.72
N ASP A 418 -39.13 26.45 -37.02
CA ASP A 418 -37.80 25.89 -37.28
C ASP A 418 -37.24 25.18 -36.03
N PRO A 419 -36.75 23.93 -36.15
CA PRO A 419 -36.33 23.13 -35.00
C PRO A 419 -35.03 23.66 -34.35
N PHE A 420 -34.15 24.31 -35.12
CA PHE A 420 -32.92 24.92 -34.62
C PHE A 420 -33.19 26.24 -33.91
N LYS A 421 -34.14 27.02 -34.42
CA LYS A 421 -34.69 28.23 -33.77
C LYS A 421 -35.31 27.88 -32.41
N LEU A 422 -36.15 26.83 -32.37
CA LEU A 422 -36.70 26.26 -31.14
C LEU A 422 -35.58 25.86 -30.16
N ALA A 423 -34.55 25.16 -30.64
CA ALA A 423 -33.42 24.73 -29.81
C ALA A 423 -32.62 25.91 -29.24
N LEU A 424 -32.34 26.95 -30.04
CA LEU A 424 -31.60 28.15 -29.61
C LEU A 424 -32.36 28.94 -28.53
N TYR A 425 -33.65 29.24 -28.74
CA TYR A 425 -34.46 29.97 -27.74
C TYR A 425 -34.56 29.19 -26.43
N LYS A 426 -34.77 27.86 -26.53
CA LYS A 426 -34.87 26.97 -25.38
C LYS A 426 -33.57 26.89 -24.59
N LEU A 427 -32.43 26.85 -25.28
CA LEU A 427 -31.09 26.87 -24.71
C LEU A 427 -30.80 28.20 -23.99
N MET A 428 -30.97 29.33 -24.68
CA MET A 428 -30.65 30.66 -24.17
C MET A 428 -31.50 31.06 -22.95
N GLY A 429 -32.80 30.80 -22.99
CA GLY A 429 -33.70 31.09 -21.87
C GLY A 429 -33.67 30.07 -20.72
N LYS A 430 -33.07 28.88 -20.96
CA LYS A 430 -33.23 27.65 -20.16
C LYS A 430 -34.72 27.30 -19.96
N ILE A 431 -35.48 27.27 -21.06
CA ILE A 431 -36.94 27.09 -21.08
C ILE A 431 -37.31 25.62 -20.93
N ASP A 432 -38.31 25.33 -20.10
CA ASP A 432 -38.70 23.97 -19.69
C ASP A 432 -37.48 23.12 -19.24
N PRO A 433 -36.90 23.41 -18.07
CA PRO A 433 -35.78 22.65 -17.51
C PRO A 433 -36.17 21.22 -17.10
N SER A 434 -37.46 20.84 -17.20
CA SER A 434 -37.95 19.48 -16.96
C SER A 434 -37.87 18.59 -18.20
N ARG A 435 -37.97 19.17 -19.40
CA ARG A 435 -37.89 18.45 -20.70
C ARG A 435 -36.80 19.04 -21.57
N ARG A 436 -35.54 18.85 -21.18
CA ARG A 436 -34.33 19.40 -21.83
C ARG A 436 -34.02 18.72 -23.17
N SER A 437 -34.90 18.79 -24.17
CA SER A 437 -34.66 18.24 -25.52
C SER A 437 -35.51 18.94 -26.60
N VAL A 438 -35.09 18.75 -27.86
CA VAL A 438 -35.83 19.13 -29.08
C VAL A 438 -35.62 18.01 -30.10
N HIS A 439 -36.64 17.19 -30.37
CA HIS A 439 -36.46 15.85 -30.94
C HIS A 439 -35.80 15.82 -32.34
N GLN A 440 -36.06 16.80 -33.20
CA GLN A 440 -35.42 16.90 -34.52
C GLN A 440 -33.94 17.30 -34.46
N VAL A 441 -33.47 17.85 -33.34
CA VAL A 441 -32.10 18.39 -33.18
C VAL A 441 -31.25 17.47 -32.30
N THR A 442 -31.77 17.07 -31.13
CA THR A 442 -31.10 16.14 -30.20
C THR A 442 -31.35 14.69 -30.63
N VAL A 443 -30.84 14.32 -31.80
CA VAL A 443 -31.06 13.00 -32.44
C VAL A 443 -30.06 11.95 -31.96
N THR A 444 -28.81 12.35 -31.68
CA THR A 444 -27.78 11.46 -31.13
C THR A 444 -27.76 11.51 -29.60
N THR A 445 -27.23 10.47 -28.96
CA THR A 445 -27.01 10.44 -27.51
C THR A 445 -26.06 11.57 -27.08
N GLU A 446 -25.02 11.80 -27.88
CA GLU A 446 -23.99 12.81 -27.69
C GLU A 446 -24.56 14.24 -27.79
N ASP A 447 -25.46 14.50 -28.75
CA ASP A 447 -26.19 15.78 -28.88
C ASP A 447 -27.20 16.00 -27.77
N TRP A 448 -27.90 14.94 -27.34
CA TRP A 448 -28.83 15.00 -26.22
C TRP A 448 -28.12 15.27 -24.90
N LEU A 449 -26.95 14.66 -24.66
CA LEU A 449 -26.08 14.91 -23.50
C LEU A 449 -25.53 16.34 -23.49
N TRP A 450 -25.04 16.85 -24.63
CA TRP A 450 -24.61 18.25 -24.74
C TRP A 450 -25.76 19.20 -24.39
N PHE A 451 -26.98 18.94 -24.90
CA PHE A 451 -28.15 19.74 -24.59
C PHE A 451 -28.58 19.63 -23.12
N GLN A 452 -28.41 18.46 -22.47
CA GLN A 452 -28.62 18.32 -21.02
C GLN A 452 -27.69 19.26 -20.25
N LEU A 453 -26.39 19.18 -20.54
CA LEU A 453 -25.31 19.89 -19.83
C LEU A 453 -25.38 21.40 -20.07
N ALA A 454 -25.62 21.83 -21.31
CA ALA A 454 -25.73 23.25 -21.65
C ALA A 454 -27.01 23.92 -21.08
N MET A 455 -28.03 23.13 -20.71
CA MET A 455 -29.20 23.60 -19.95
C MET A 455 -29.05 23.49 -18.41
N VAL A 456 -27.94 22.96 -17.87
CA VAL A 456 -27.72 22.92 -16.41
C VAL A 456 -27.64 24.34 -15.85
N ASP A 457 -28.20 24.55 -14.66
CA ASP A 457 -27.97 25.72 -13.83
C ASP A 457 -27.74 25.26 -12.39
N GLU A 458 -26.61 25.62 -11.78
CA GLU A 458 -26.32 25.20 -10.39
C GLU A 458 -27.17 25.94 -9.36
N GLU A 459 -27.86 27.03 -9.75
CA GLU A 459 -28.70 27.84 -8.85
C GLU A 459 -30.19 27.52 -9.00
N GLU A 460 -30.60 26.72 -10.01
CA GLU A 460 -32.00 26.43 -10.33
C GLU A 460 -32.17 24.95 -10.74
N ASN A 461 -33.25 24.29 -10.31
CA ASN A 461 -33.62 22.93 -10.74
C ASN A 461 -32.59 21.82 -10.42
N GLY A 462 -31.83 21.96 -9.34
CA GLY A 462 -30.95 20.90 -8.80
C GLY A 462 -29.61 20.70 -9.52
N GLY A 463 -29.26 21.56 -10.48
CA GLY A 463 -27.93 21.56 -11.10
C GLY A 463 -27.51 20.24 -11.76
N LEU A 464 -26.20 19.99 -11.71
CA LEU A 464 -25.54 18.78 -12.21
C LEU A 464 -25.96 17.53 -11.40
N ARG A 465 -26.37 17.71 -10.13
CA ARG A 465 -26.83 16.64 -9.25
C ARG A 465 -28.18 16.08 -9.70
N GLY A 466 -29.16 16.94 -9.93
CA GLY A 466 -30.45 16.53 -10.50
C GLY A 466 -30.32 15.91 -11.89
N LEU A 467 -29.37 16.37 -12.71
CA LEU A 467 -29.04 15.72 -13.98
C LEU A 467 -28.45 14.30 -13.77
N ALA A 468 -27.51 14.15 -12.82
CA ALA A 468 -26.93 12.84 -12.49
C ALA A 468 -28.01 11.84 -11.99
N GLU A 469 -28.96 12.29 -11.16
CA GLU A 469 -30.08 11.47 -10.69
C GLU A 469 -30.99 10.99 -11.83
N VAL A 470 -31.34 11.89 -12.77
CA VAL A 470 -32.11 11.52 -13.98
C VAL A 470 -31.36 10.49 -14.81
N LEU A 471 -30.05 10.66 -15.02
CA LEU A 471 -29.24 9.72 -15.81
C LEU A 471 -29.08 8.36 -15.12
N LEU A 472 -28.92 8.35 -13.79
CA LEU A 472 -28.91 7.13 -12.97
C LEU A 472 -30.25 6.37 -13.04
N SER A 473 -31.37 7.04 -13.32
CA SER A 473 -32.68 6.39 -13.50
C SER A 473 -32.80 5.61 -14.82
N TYR A 474 -32.05 5.99 -15.87
CA TYR A 474 -31.97 5.24 -17.13
C TYR A 474 -31.00 4.04 -17.02
N GLY A 475 -29.84 4.28 -16.42
CA GLY A 475 -28.81 3.26 -16.16
C GLY A 475 -28.07 2.73 -17.40
N GLU A 476 -27.05 1.92 -17.14
CA GLU A 476 -26.07 1.42 -18.13
C GLU A 476 -26.69 0.88 -19.43
N ARG A 477 -27.72 0.02 -19.32
CA ARG A 477 -28.33 -0.67 -20.47
C ARG A 477 -28.92 0.26 -21.52
N HIS A 478 -29.21 1.51 -21.16
CA HIS A 478 -29.69 2.54 -22.08
C HIS A 478 -28.56 3.12 -22.96
N PHE A 479 -27.32 3.15 -22.46
CA PHE A 479 -26.18 3.80 -23.10
C PHE A 479 -25.19 2.81 -23.72
N ASP A 480 -24.86 1.72 -23.00
CA ASP A 480 -23.90 0.69 -23.41
C ASP A 480 -24.56 -0.48 -24.18
N GLY A 481 -25.90 -0.45 -24.29
CA GLY A 481 -26.72 -1.49 -24.93
C GLY A 481 -26.77 -2.81 -24.15
N VAL A 482 -27.41 -3.84 -24.73
CA VAL A 482 -27.45 -5.18 -24.13
C VAL A 482 -26.15 -5.93 -24.49
N PRO A 483 -25.47 -6.59 -23.52
CA PRO A 483 -24.31 -7.43 -23.80
C PRO A 483 -24.58 -8.46 -24.91
N GLY A 484 -23.66 -8.55 -25.87
CA GLY A 484 -23.74 -9.47 -27.02
C GLY A 484 -24.52 -8.95 -28.24
N GLN A 485 -25.19 -7.79 -28.18
CA GLN A 485 -25.84 -7.20 -29.36
C GLN A 485 -24.86 -6.42 -30.25
N LYS A 486 -25.05 -6.51 -31.58
CA LYS A 486 -24.35 -5.64 -32.55
C LYS A 486 -24.72 -4.18 -32.29
N GLY A 487 -23.71 -3.33 -32.07
CA GLY A 487 -23.88 -1.90 -31.77
C GLY A 487 -23.74 -1.53 -30.29
N ALA A 488 -23.50 -2.50 -29.39
CA ALA A 488 -23.18 -2.22 -27.98
C ALA A 488 -21.80 -1.53 -27.85
N LYS A 489 -21.80 -0.19 -27.68
CA LYS A 489 -20.59 0.60 -27.40
C LYS A 489 -20.19 0.41 -25.94
N ARG A 490 -18.98 -0.10 -25.64
CA ARG A 490 -18.49 -0.22 -24.25
C ARG A 490 -17.98 1.10 -23.69
N GLY A 491 -18.31 1.41 -22.45
CA GLY A 491 -17.74 2.54 -21.70
C GLY A 491 -18.37 3.91 -22.01
N VAL A 492 -19.49 3.95 -22.73
CA VAL A 492 -20.27 5.19 -22.93
C VAL A 492 -20.92 5.59 -21.62
N TRP A 493 -21.47 4.64 -20.88
CA TRP A 493 -22.06 4.86 -19.57
C TRP A 493 -21.06 5.43 -18.55
N ALA A 494 -19.81 4.96 -18.57
CA ALA A 494 -18.74 5.52 -17.78
C ALA A 494 -18.46 6.99 -18.16
N GLY A 495 -18.46 7.32 -19.46
CA GLY A 495 -18.38 8.70 -19.95
C GLY A 495 -19.55 9.58 -19.49
N VAL A 496 -20.78 9.07 -19.50
CA VAL A 496 -21.98 9.77 -18.99
C VAL A 496 -21.85 10.08 -17.50
N LEU A 497 -21.41 9.12 -16.71
CA LEU A 497 -21.16 9.30 -15.27
C LEU A 497 -20.02 10.30 -15.00
N LEU A 498 -18.95 10.23 -15.79
CA LEU A 498 -17.80 11.14 -15.72
C LEU A 498 -18.20 12.60 -16.02
N MET A 499 -18.98 12.82 -17.07
CA MET A 499 -19.54 14.13 -17.44
C MET A 499 -20.45 14.74 -16.35
N CYS A 500 -20.97 13.90 -15.45
CA CYS A 500 -21.83 14.33 -14.34
C CYS A 500 -21.13 14.33 -12.98
N GLY A 501 -19.80 14.18 -12.95
CA GLY A 501 -19.01 14.17 -11.71
C GLY A 501 -19.25 12.96 -10.80
N GLN A 502 -19.87 11.89 -11.30
CA GLN A 502 -20.08 10.63 -10.59
C GLN A 502 -18.83 9.72 -10.70
N PHE A 503 -17.67 10.26 -10.33
CA PHE A 503 -16.35 9.70 -10.60
C PHE A 503 -16.16 8.26 -10.11
N GLU A 504 -16.59 7.95 -8.89
CA GLU A 504 -16.50 6.62 -8.29
C GLU A 504 -17.35 5.60 -9.06
N ARG A 505 -18.53 6.01 -9.52
CA ARG A 505 -19.43 5.17 -10.33
C ARG A 505 -18.87 4.97 -11.74
N ALA A 506 -18.25 5.99 -12.33
CA ALA A 506 -17.64 5.91 -13.66
C ALA A 506 -16.49 4.88 -13.69
N VAL A 507 -15.62 4.90 -12.68
CA VAL A 507 -14.55 3.89 -12.53
C VAL A 507 -15.13 2.48 -12.30
N ALA A 508 -16.14 2.35 -11.41
CA ALA A 508 -16.78 1.07 -11.16
C ALA A 508 -17.39 0.45 -12.42
N ALA A 509 -18.07 1.27 -13.25
CA ALA A 509 -18.66 0.84 -14.51
C ALA A 509 -17.61 0.35 -15.54
N LEU A 510 -16.39 0.89 -15.54
CA LEU A 510 -15.30 0.36 -16.36
C LEU A 510 -14.69 -0.92 -15.77
N TRP A 511 -14.62 -1.04 -14.44
CA TRP A 511 -14.06 -2.21 -13.75
C TRP A 511 -14.93 -3.48 -13.89
N ASP A 512 -16.25 -3.32 -14.04
CA ASP A 512 -17.15 -4.47 -14.18
C ASP A 512 -16.99 -5.22 -15.53
N HIS A 513 -16.38 -4.61 -16.56
CA HIS A 513 -16.09 -5.24 -17.87
C HIS A 513 -14.59 -5.56 -18.04
N GLN A 514 -14.25 -6.82 -18.41
CA GLN A 514 -12.84 -7.25 -18.47
C GLN A 514 -12.00 -6.45 -19.47
N ASP A 515 -12.57 -6.07 -20.61
CA ASP A 515 -11.87 -5.34 -21.68
C ASP A 515 -11.45 -3.91 -21.28
N THR A 516 -11.97 -3.40 -20.16
CA THR A 516 -11.72 -2.06 -19.61
C THR A 516 -11.20 -2.06 -18.15
N GLU A 517 -10.82 -3.22 -17.60
CA GLU A 517 -10.27 -3.31 -16.23
C GLU A 517 -8.94 -2.55 -16.08
N VAL A 518 -8.11 -2.47 -17.13
CA VAL A 518 -6.87 -1.64 -17.14
C VAL A 518 -7.24 -0.15 -17.09
N GLU A 519 -8.12 0.28 -17.99
CA GLU A 519 -8.59 1.66 -18.12
C GLU A 519 -9.22 2.18 -16.82
N ALA A 520 -9.99 1.34 -16.12
CA ALA A 520 -10.60 1.66 -14.84
C ALA A 520 -9.55 2.04 -13.77
N VAL A 521 -8.46 1.28 -13.67
CA VAL A 521 -7.38 1.52 -12.71
C VAL A 521 -6.69 2.86 -13.00
N HIS A 522 -6.40 3.14 -14.27
CA HIS A 522 -5.70 4.36 -14.66
C HIS A 522 -6.57 5.60 -14.55
N LEU A 523 -7.87 5.50 -14.86
CA LEU A 523 -8.85 6.55 -14.56
C LEU A 523 -8.93 6.82 -13.05
N ALA A 524 -8.93 5.78 -12.21
CA ALA A 524 -8.92 5.94 -10.75
C ALA A 524 -7.66 6.66 -10.27
N ILE A 525 -6.49 6.35 -10.82
CA ILE A 525 -5.21 7.01 -10.49
C ILE A 525 -5.23 8.48 -10.92
N ALA A 526 -5.70 8.80 -12.13
CA ALA A 526 -5.82 10.19 -12.59
C ALA A 526 -6.79 11.02 -11.74
N LEU A 527 -7.95 10.44 -11.37
CA LEU A 527 -8.92 11.08 -10.47
C LEU A 527 -8.34 11.27 -9.06
N ALA A 528 -7.66 10.26 -8.51
CA ALA A 528 -6.97 10.35 -7.22
C ALA A 528 -5.84 11.39 -7.24
N TYR A 529 -5.11 11.52 -8.35
CA TYR A 529 -4.06 12.53 -8.54
C TYR A 529 -4.64 13.94 -8.52
N HIS A 530 -5.69 14.22 -9.30
CA HIS A 530 -6.31 15.55 -9.37
C HIS A 530 -7.14 15.94 -8.12
N GLY A 531 -7.55 14.97 -7.29
CA GLY A 531 -8.35 15.19 -6.08
C GLY A 531 -9.84 14.81 -6.19
N LEU A 532 -10.22 14.16 -7.29
CA LEU A 532 -11.61 13.91 -7.71
C LEU A 532 -12.07 12.45 -7.42
N LEU A 533 -11.56 11.85 -6.34
CA LEU A 533 -11.92 10.48 -5.94
C LEU A 533 -12.06 10.37 -4.42
N ARG A 534 -13.23 9.96 -3.94
CA ARG A 534 -13.52 9.65 -2.54
C ARG A 534 -13.27 8.18 -2.24
N VAL A 535 -12.59 7.89 -1.14
CA VAL A 535 -12.26 6.51 -0.71
C VAL A 535 -13.05 6.18 0.57
N PRO A 536 -13.66 4.99 0.70
CA PRO A 536 -14.41 4.58 1.89
C PRO A 536 -13.46 4.22 3.04
N SER A 537 -13.99 4.17 4.27
CA SER A 537 -13.26 3.58 5.39
C SER A 537 -13.07 2.07 5.21
N ARG A 538 -12.13 1.48 5.96
CA ARG A 538 -11.92 0.03 6.01
C ARG A 538 -13.15 -0.74 6.50
N ALA A 539 -14.00 -0.10 7.31
CA ALA A 539 -15.26 -0.68 7.78
C ALA A 539 -16.33 -0.78 6.68
N GLU A 540 -16.36 0.21 5.77
CA GLU A 540 -17.34 0.33 4.66
C GLU A 540 -16.84 -0.29 3.34
N THR A 541 -15.58 -0.72 3.31
CA THR A 541 -14.96 -1.41 2.18
C THR A 541 -15.49 -2.84 2.08
N SER A 542 -16.05 -3.20 0.92
CA SER A 542 -16.49 -4.57 0.65
C SER A 542 -15.37 -5.41 0.03
N ASP A 543 -15.29 -6.68 0.41
CA ASP A 543 -14.34 -7.63 -0.20
C ASP A 543 -14.78 -8.09 -1.62
N MET A 544 -15.97 -7.69 -2.09
CA MET A 544 -16.58 -8.13 -3.36
C MET A 544 -16.52 -7.07 -4.46
N THR A 545 -17.07 -5.87 -4.24
CA THR A 545 -17.01 -4.73 -5.16
C THR A 545 -16.14 -3.60 -4.61
N PRO A 546 -15.34 -2.90 -5.44
CA PRO A 546 -14.54 -1.77 -4.99
C PRO A 546 -15.41 -0.52 -4.70
N LEU A 547 -16.58 -0.42 -5.31
CA LEU A 547 -17.56 0.64 -5.03
C LEU A 547 -18.33 0.34 -3.74
N SER A 548 -18.44 1.35 -2.87
CA SER A 548 -19.33 1.37 -1.71
C SER A 548 -20.45 2.38 -1.94
N LEU A 549 -21.69 1.98 -1.64
CA LEU A 549 -22.91 2.78 -1.81
C LEU A 549 -23.69 2.79 -0.49
N SER A 550 -23.42 3.81 0.32
CA SER A 550 -24.17 4.09 1.54
C SER A 550 -25.49 4.82 1.20
N PRO A 551 -26.59 4.59 1.95
CA PRO A 551 -27.80 5.40 1.84
C PRO A 551 -27.68 6.78 2.53
N ILE A 552 -26.59 7.02 3.28
CA ILE A 552 -26.37 8.25 4.07
C ILE A 552 -25.16 9.04 3.55
N LEU A 553 -24.10 8.35 3.12
CA LEU A 553 -22.86 8.97 2.63
C LEU A 553 -22.80 8.95 1.09
N PRO A 554 -22.12 9.93 0.46
CA PRO A 554 -21.88 9.91 -0.98
C PRO A 554 -21.11 8.66 -1.43
N PRO A 555 -21.23 8.26 -2.72
CA PRO A 555 -20.45 7.14 -3.28
C PRO A 555 -18.95 7.26 -2.99
N ALA A 556 -18.32 6.12 -2.75
CA ALA A 556 -16.89 6.03 -2.44
C ALA A 556 -16.28 4.78 -3.09
N LEU A 557 -15.06 4.89 -3.63
CA LEU A 557 -14.35 3.79 -4.30
C LEU A 557 -13.10 3.38 -3.52
N SER A 558 -12.97 2.10 -3.19
CA SER A 558 -11.76 1.55 -2.55
C SER A 558 -10.60 1.45 -3.56
N LEU A 559 -9.85 2.54 -3.69
CA LEU A 559 -8.65 2.66 -4.52
C LEU A 559 -7.61 1.58 -4.17
N SER A 560 -7.44 1.29 -2.88
CA SER A 560 -6.53 0.23 -2.40
C SER A 560 -6.97 -1.18 -2.81
N THR A 561 -8.28 -1.49 -2.73
CA THR A 561 -8.81 -2.78 -3.23
C THR A 561 -8.67 -2.90 -4.75
N LEU A 562 -8.92 -1.82 -5.50
CA LEU A 562 -8.79 -1.76 -6.96
C LEU A 562 -7.34 -2.06 -7.39
N ILE A 563 -6.38 -1.31 -6.83
CA ILE A 563 -4.95 -1.43 -7.12
C ILE A 563 -4.43 -2.82 -6.75
N TRP A 564 -4.76 -3.35 -5.56
CA TRP A 564 -4.28 -4.68 -5.17
C TRP A 564 -4.82 -5.80 -6.06
N ARG A 565 -6.09 -5.72 -6.50
CA ARG A 565 -6.68 -6.70 -7.42
C ARG A 565 -6.02 -6.72 -8.80
N TYR A 566 -5.65 -5.54 -9.30
CA TYR A 566 -4.90 -5.39 -10.56
C TYR A 566 -3.46 -5.91 -10.42
N VAL A 567 -2.70 -5.37 -9.45
CA VAL A 567 -1.29 -5.70 -9.22
C VAL A 567 -1.06 -7.19 -8.92
N ARG A 568 -1.98 -7.85 -8.19
CA ARG A 568 -1.89 -9.28 -7.84
C ARG A 568 -1.76 -10.20 -9.06
N GLN A 569 -2.16 -9.76 -10.26
CA GLN A 569 -2.06 -10.53 -11.50
C GLN A 569 -0.61 -10.73 -11.96
N PHE A 570 0.27 -9.75 -11.73
CA PHE A 570 1.65 -9.73 -12.25
C PHE A 570 2.74 -9.58 -11.18
N VAL A 571 2.41 -9.26 -9.93
CA VAL A 571 3.34 -9.02 -8.79
C VAL A 571 4.46 -10.07 -8.60
N LYS A 572 4.24 -11.33 -9.00
CA LYS A 572 5.28 -12.38 -8.91
C LYS A 572 6.38 -12.21 -9.96
N MET A 573 6.02 -11.76 -11.16
CA MET A 573 6.93 -11.53 -12.28
C MET A 573 7.59 -10.16 -12.12
N ASP A 574 6.76 -9.12 -12.03
CA ASP A 574 7.18 -7.72 -12.18
C ASP A 574 6.91 -6.94 -10.88
N ALA A 575 7.58 -7.34 -9.81
CA ALA A 575 7.45 -6.74 -8.47
C ALA A 575 7.83 -5.25 -8.41
N ARG A 576 8.64 -4.78 -9.39
CA ARG A 576 9.05 -3.39 -9.57
C ARG A 576 7.89 -2.51 -10.03
N GLU A 577 7.20 -2.89 -11.11
CA GLU A 577 6.09 -2.09 -11.63
C GLU A 577 4.85 -2.25 -10.74
N ALA A 578 4.65 -3.42 -10.13
CA ALA A 578 3.67 -3.65 -9.06
C ALA A 578 3.73 -2.61 -7.93
N LEU A 579 4.94 -2.14 -7.59
CA LEU A 579 5.18 -1.15 -6.54
C LEU A 579 4.77 0.28 -6.98
N GLN A 580 4.87 0.60 -8.27
CA GLN A 580 4.48 1.91 -8.81
C GLN A 580 3.00 2.21 -8.58
N TYR A 581 2.13 1.22 -8.81
CA TYR A 581 0.70 1.35 -8.50
C TYR A 581 0.45 1.50 -7.00
N VAL A 582 1.22 0.84 -6.13
CA VAL A 582 1.07 0.97 -4.67
C VAL A 582 1.41 2.40 -4.20
N TYR A 583 2.38 3.07 -4.81
CA TYR A 583 2.65 4.51 -4.56
C TYR A 583 1.49 5.44 -4.92
N CYS A 584 0.54 5.00 -5.75
CA CYS A 584 -0.68 5.75 -6.05
C CYS A 584 -1.76 5.63 -4.96
N VAL A 585 -1.71 4.60 -4.08
CA VAL A 585 -2.65 4.48 -2.94
C VAL A 585 -2.50 5.68 -1.99
N CYS A 586 -1.24 6.09 -1.76
CA CYS A 586 -0.88 7.24 -0.92
C CYS A 586 -1.32 8.61 -1.48
N LEU A 587 -1.88 8.68 -2.70
CA LEU A 587 -2.56 9.90 -3.18
C LEU A 587 -3.79 10.25 -2.32
N SER A 588 -4.41 9.27 -1.65
CA SER A 588 -5.57 9.49 -0.77
C SER A 588 -5.19 9.61 0.71
N ALA A 589 -3.93 9.89 1.03
CA ALA A 589 -3.47 10.08 2.42
C ALA A 589 -4.02 11.37 3.09
N ASP A 590 -4.57 12.29 2.31
CA ASP A 590 -5.18 13.56 2.75
C ASP A 590 -6.64 13.42 3.21
N GLN A 591 -7.28 12.27 3.00
CA GLN A 591 -8.71 12.10 3.29
C GLN A 591 -8.97 12.04 4.80
N GLY A 592 -9.97 12.82 5.24
CA GLY A 592 -10.30 13.03 6.66
C GLY A 592 -10.85 11.82 7.39
N SER A 593 -11.31 12.03 8.63
CA SER A 593 -11.95 11.01 9.48
C SER A 593 -11.11 9.74 9.72
N GLY A 594 -9.79 9.83 9.56
CA GLY A 594 -8.86 8.70 9.70
C GLY A 594 -8.62 7.90 8.42
N VAL A 595 -9.44 8.06 7.38
CA VAL A 595 -9.38 7.26 6.14
C VAL A 595 -8.01 7.39 5.46
N GLY A 596 -7.41 8.59 5.44
CA GLY A 596 -6.07 8.80 4.90
C GLY A 596 -4.97 7.99 5.60
N LYS A 597 -5.09 7.76 6.92
CA LYS A 597 -4.19 6.86 7.65
C LYS A 597 -4.42 5.40 7.28
N GLU A 598 -5.69 4.97 7.16
CA GLU A 598 -6.00 3.61 6.69
C GLU A 598 -5.43 3.36 5.27
N GLN A 599 -5.45 4.36 4.37
CA GLN A 599 -4.84 4.20 3.04
C GLN A 599 -3.31 4.09 3.09
N MET A 600 -2.63 4.83 3.98
CA MET A 600 -1.18 4.66 4.19
C MET A 600 -0.86 3.28 4.79
N GLU A 601 -1.60 2.83 5.81
CA GLU A 601 -1.42 1.48 6.38
C GLU A 601 -1.65 0.37 5.34
N ASN A 602 -2.69 0.50 4.50
CA ASN A 602 -2.97 -0.41 3.39
C ASN A 602 -1.82 -0.41 2.36
N ALA A 603 -1.29 0.76 1.98
CA ALA A 603 -0.15 0.86 1.07
C ALA A 603 1.09 0.16 1.65
N TRP A 604 1.43 0.43 2.93
CA TRP A 604 2.52 -0.24 3.63
C TRP A 604 2.28 -1.74 3.75
N GLU A 605 1.03 -2.21 3.90
CA GLU A 605 0.70 -3.65 3.86
C GLU A 605 0.93 -4.24 2.47
N PHE A 606 0.55 -3.54 1.40
CA PHE A 606 0.81 -3.99 0.03
C PHE A 606 2.30 -4.05 -0.29
N VAL A 607 3.12 -3.06 0.12
CA VAL A 607 4.59 -3.12 0.01
C VAL A 607 5.14 -4.38 0.70
N ARG A 608 4.74 -4.63 1.96
CA ARG A 608 5.13 -5.85 2.70
C ARG A 608 4.69 -7.14 2.00
N ARG A 609 3.50 -7.16 1.40
CA ARG A 609 3.01 -8.31 0.61
C ARG A 609 3.77 -8.48 -0.71
N ILE A 610 4.21 -7.40 -1.39
CA ILE A 610 5.03 -7.47 -2.60
C ILE A 610 6.40 -8.11 -2.27
N ILE A 611 7.08 -7.66 -1.20
CA ILE A 611 8.37 -8.24 -0.75
C ILE A 611 8.27 -9.76 -0.52
N VAL A 612 7.14 -10.24 0.02
CA VAL A 612 6.90 -11.66 0.32
C VAL A 612 6.41 -12.45 -0.90
N LEU A 613 5.79 -11.81 -1.90
CA LEU A 613 5.27 -12.49 -3.09
C LEU A 613 6.26 -12.53 -4.27
N ALA A 614 7.18 -11.58 -4.35
CA ALA A 614 8.18 -11.49 -5.41
C ALA A 614 9.05 -12.76 -5.53
N ASN A 615 9.56 -13.03 -6.73
CA ASN A 615 10.54 -14.09 -6.96
C ASN A 615 11.88 -13.78 -6.29
N THR A 616 12.54 -14.80 -5.72
CA THR A 616 13.82 -14.64 -5.02
C THR A 616 14.99 -14.54 -6.00
N GLY A 617 16.00 -13.73 -5.67
CA GLY A 617 17.17 -13.49 -6.53
C GLY A 617 17.57 -12.01 -6.61
N ALA A 618 18.37 -11.65 -7.61
CA ALA A 618 18.93 -10.30 -7.75
C ALA A 618 17.85 -9.19 -7.85
N ALA A 619 16.73 -9.45 -8.51
CA ALA A 619 15.62 -8.50 -8.61
C ALA A 619 14.95 -8.21 -7.25
N TRP A 620 14.98 -9.17 -6.31
CA TRP A 620 14.51 -8.96 -4.94
C TRP A 620 15.48 -8.10 -4.13
N GLU A 621 16.79 -8.26 -4.37
CA GLU A 621 17.83 -7.43 -3.76
C GLU A 621 17.84 -6.00 -4.33
N GLU A 622 17.52 -5.81 -5.61
CA GLU A 622 17.27 -4.47 -6.19
C GLU A 622 16.00 -3.82 -5.58
N LEU A 623 14.93 -4.59 -5.39
CA LEU A 623 13.67 -4.11 -4.83
C LEU A 623 13.83 -3.57 -3.39
N VAL A 624 14.43 -4.37 -2.50
CA VAL A 624 14.52 -4.08 -1.06
C VAL A 624 15.80 -3.32 -0.69
N GLY A 625 16.88 -3.53 -1.44
CA GLY A 625 18.24 -3.10 -1.10
C GLY A 625 19.08 -4.27 -0.57
N GLY A 626 20.36 -4.00 -0.31
CA GLY A 626 21.30 -5.03 0.10
C GLY A 626 22.65 -4.48 0.53
N PHE A 627 23.62 -5.39 0.68
CA PHE A 627 25.02 -5.06 0.95
C PHE A 627 25.89 -5.58 -0.20
N ARG A 628 26.73 -4.73 -0.78
CA ARG A 628 27.68 -5.12 -1.82
C ARG A 628 28.79 -6.02 -1.25
N PRO A 629 29.54 -6.76 -2.10
CA PRO A 629 30.68 -7.57 -1.67
C PRO A 629 31.80 -6.83 -0.96
N ASP A 630 31.82 -5.48 -0.98
CA ASP A 630 32.74 -4.62 -0.22
C ASP A 630 32.24 -4.29 1.22
N GLY A 631 30.95 -4.49 1.51
CA GLY A 631 30.30 -4.10 2.78
C GLY A 631 29.48 -2.81 2.72
N THR A 632 29.42 -2.12 1.59
CA THR A 632 28.58 -0.93 1.42
C THR A 632 27.11 -1.31 1.24
N ARG A 633 26.22 -0.67 2.02
CA ARG A 633 24.77 -0.74 1.80
C ARG A 633 24.42 -0.10 0.45
N PHE A 634 23.41 -0.62 -0.23
CA PHE A 634 22.75 0.04 -1.35
C PHE A 634 21.23 0.08 -1.13
N SER A 635 20.63 1.21 -1.47
CA SER A 635 19.20 1.48 -1.28
C SER A 635 18.37 0.87 -2.40
N GLY A 636 17.41 0.02 -2.04
CA GLY A 636 16.48 -0.57 -3.00
C GLY A 636 15.41 0.40 -3.48
N ILE A 637 14.66 -0.02 -4.50
CA ILE A 637 13.58 0.77 -5.13
C ILE A 637 12.52 1.21 -4.09
N ILE A 638 12.23 0.38 -3.08
CA ILE A 638 11.25 0.73 -2.03
C ILE A 638 11.78 1.88 -1.15
N GLU A 639 13.06 1.91 -0.82
CA GLU A 639 13.67 3.00 -0.03
C GLU A 639 13.75 4.29 -0.85
N GLN A 640 14.05 4.20 -2.15
CA GLN A 640 14.03 5.33 -3.08
C GLN A 640 12.62 5.95 -3.23
N GLY A 641 11.56 5.14 -3.11
CA GLY A 641 10.17 5.59 -3.14
C GLY A 641 9.53 5.89 -1.78
N ALA A 642 10.28 5.83 -0.67
CA ALA A 642 9.76 6.13 0.67
C ALA A 642 9.01 7.48 0.79
N PRO A 643 9.42 8.58 0.12
CA PRO A 643 8.65 9.83 0.12
C PRO A 643 7.24 9.71 -0.50
N LEU A 644 7.03 8.81 -1.47
CA LEU A 644 5.71 8.54 -2.03
C LEU A 644 4.82 7.75 -1.06
N LEU A 645 5.43 6.89 -0.23
CA LEU A 645 4.78 6.15 0.86
C LEU A 645 4.49 7.01 2.11
N LYS A 646 4.87 8.30 2.09
CA LYS A 646 4.82 9.23 3.23
C LYS A 646 5.62 8.77 4.45
N LEU A 647 6.75 8.10 4.20
CA LEU A 647 7.73 7.69 5.20
C LEU A 647 8.93 8.65 5.13
N GLU A 648 9.03 9.55 6.11
CA GLU A 648 10.08 10.59 6.15
C GLU A 648 11.29 10.19 7.02
N ASP A 649 11.08 9.36 8.06
CA ASP A 649 12.16 8.82 8.90
C ASP A 649 12.58 7.42 8.45
N VAL A 650 13.90 7.20 8.33
CA VAL A 650 14.53 5.89 8.12
C VAL A 650 14.16 4.90 9.23
N ARG A 651 13.94 5.38 10.45
CA ARG A 651 13.49 4.53 11.57
C ARG A 651 12.07 4.02 11.34
N GLU A 652 11.15 4.88 10.92
CA GLU A 652 9.79 4.49 10.59
C GLU A 652 9.76 3.54 9.39
N TYR A 653 10.58 3.77 8.36
CA TYR A 653 10.77 2.83 7.26
C TYR A 653 11.22 1.45 7.75
N ASN A 654 12.21 1.38 8.64
CA ASN A 654 12.70 0.12 9.20
C ASN A 654 11.63 -0.59 10.03
N GLU A 655 10.87 0.13 10.87
CA GLU A 655 9.85 -0.43 11.76
C GLU A 655 8.55 -0.83 11.03
N GLN A 656 8.07 -0.01 10.09
CA GLN A 656 6.80 -0.22 9.38
C GLN A 656 6.95 -1.14 8.16
N ILE A 657 8.07 -1.06 7.43
CA ILE A 657 8.32 -1.86 6.23
C ILE A 657 9.23 -3.05 6.55
N LEU A 658 10.52 -2.84 6.88
CA LEU A 658 11.51 -3.93 6.91
C LEU A 658 11.23 -4.98 8.00
N ILE A 659 11.10 -4.58 9.26
CA ILE A 659 10.90 -5.51 10.40
C ILE A 659 9.57 -6.27 10.27
N ARG A 660 8.52 -5.60 9.76
CA ARG A 660 7.22 -6.23 9.52
C ARG A 660 7.22 -7.13 8.27
N ALA A 661 7.98 -6.79 7.23
CA ALA A 661 8.20 -7.67 6.08
C ALA A 661 9.02 -8.91 6.47
N ALA A 662 10.00 -8.78 7.37
CA ALA A 662 10.80 -9.89 7.88
C ALA A 662 9.91 -10.91 8.60
N LYS A 663 9.07 -10.45 9.53
CA LYS A 663 8.07 -11.28 10.24
C LYS A 663 7.06 -11.93 9.30
N ASN A 664 6.63 -11.24 8.26
CA ASN A 664 5.76 -11.83 7.23
C ASN A 664 6.50 -12.88 6.39
N SER A 665 7.79 -12.68 6.09
CA SER A 665 8.61 -13.65 5.35
C SER A 665 8.86 -14.92 6.17
N GLU A 666 9.15 -14.75 7.46
CA GLU A 666 9.29 -15.81 8.47
C GLU A 666 8.00 -16.66 8.58
N GLN A 667 6.83 -16.02 8.62
CA GLN A 667 5.51 -16.69 8.59
C GLN A 667 5.18 -17.41 7.27
N ASN A 668 5.95 -17.20 6.20
CA ASN A 668 5.78 -17.81 4.88
C ASN A 668 6.97 -18.75 4.52
N ASP A 669 7.69 -19.25 5.52
CA ASP A 669 8.88 -20.12 5.40
C ASP A 669 10.04 -19.53 4.56
N ARG A 670 10.04 -18.21 4.31
CA ARG A 670 11.08 -17.47 3.58
C ARG A 670 12.15 -16.94 4.54
N ILE A 671 12.83 -17.88 5.18
CA ILE A 671 13.82 -17.61 6.24
C ILE A 671 15.05 -16.83 5.73
N PRO A 672 15.68 -17.16 4.58
CA PRO A 672 16.80 -16.37 4.05
C PRO A 672 16.45 -14.90 3.79
N GLU A 673 15.26 -14.64 3.26
CA GLU A 673 14.73 -13.31 2.99
C GLU A 673 14.43 -12.56 4.29
N ALA A 674 13.82 -13.21 5.28
CA ALA A 674 13.58 -12.64 6.61
C ALA A 674 14.88 -12.20 7.28
N ILE A 675 15.92 -13.05 7.23
CA ILE A 675 17.25 -12.75 7.77
C ILE A 675 17.89 -11.55 7.06
N LYS A 676 17.80 -11.46 5.72
CA LYS A 676 18.28 -10.29 4.97
C LYS A 676 17.53 -9.00 5.34
N LEU A 677 16.21 -9.07 5.55
CA LEU A 677 15.37 -7.95 5.97
C LEU A 677 15.71 -7.45 7.38
N TYR A 678 15.88 -8.34 8.36
CA TYR A 678 16.33 -7.96 9.72
C TYR A 678 17.73 -7.33 9.71
N ASN A 679 18.65 -7.84 8.86
CA ASN A 679 19.99 -7.28 8.70
C ASN A 679 19.98 -5.88 8.06
N LEU A 680 19.07 -5.61 7.12
CA LEU A 680 18.88 -4.28 6.53
C LEU A 680 18.23 -3.28 7.51
N ALA A 681 17.41 -3.77 8.45
CA ALA A 681 16.81 -2.96 9.52
C ALA A 681 17.77 -2.65 10.68
N GLY A 682 18.91 -3.35 10.76
CA GLY A 682 19.91 -3.20 11.83
C GLY A 682 19.64 -4.05 13.08
N ASP A 683 18.67 -4.97 13.07
CA ASP A 683 18.41 -5.89 14.19
C ASP A 683 19.32 -7.12 14.12
N TYR A 684 20.60 -6.89 14.40
CA TYR A 684 21.64 -7.92 14.40
C TYR A 684 21.36 -9.04 15.43
N THR A 685 20.65 -8.72 16.51
CA THR A 685 20.20 -9.67 17.53
C THR A 685 19.23 -10.71 16.97
N THR A 686 18.15 -10.27 16.31
CA THR A 686 17.19 -11.18 15.68
C THR A 686 17.82 -11.91 14.49
N VAL A 687 18.71 -11.27 13.72
CA VAL A 687 19.48 -11.96 12.65
C VAL A 687 20.24 -13.16 13.18
N ILE A 688 21.00 -13.02 14.26
CA ILE A 688 21.79 -14.12 14.82
C ILE A 688 20.88 -15.23 15.37
N ALA A 689 19.76 -14.90 16.01
CA ALA A 689 18.78 -15.88 16.49
C ALA A 689 18.15 -16.68 15.35
N CYS A 690 17.64 -16.00 14.32
CA CYS A 690 17.06 -16.64 13.14
C CYS A 690 18.09 -17.48 12.37
N LEU A 691 19.34 -17.01 12.24
CA LEU A 691 20.44 -17.78 11.64
C LEU A 691 20.77 -19.05 12.43
N ALA A 692 20.89 -18.96 13.75
CA ALA A 692 21.19 -20.12 14.61
C ALA A 692 20.08 -21.18 14.53
N GLN A 693 18.81 -20.75 14.54
CA GLN A 693 17.66 -21.63 14.37
C GLN A 693 17.62 -22.26 12.96
N ALA A 694 17.84 -21.46 11.91
CA ALA A 694 17.85 -21.95 10.53
C ALA A 694 18.96 -22.99 10.30
N VAL A 695 20.19 -22.68 10.71
CA VAL A 695 21.35 -23.57 10.56
C VAL A 695 21.20 -24.82 11.44
N GLY A 696 20.70 -24.71 12.67
CA GLY A 696 20.42 -25.88 13.53
C GLY A 696 19.41 -26.83 12.89
N ASN A 697 18.36 -26.29 12.27
CA ASN A 697 17.36 -27.07 11.55
C ASN A 697 17.92 -27.74 10.29
N THR A 698 18.80 -27.08 9.52
CA THR A 698 19.39 -27.66 8.30
C THR A 698 20.48 -28.69 8.60
N VAL A 699 21.31 -28.47 9.62
CA VAL A 699 22.34 -29.43 10.09
C VAL A 699 21.70 -30.72 10.63
N SER A 700 20.44 -30.65 11.08
CA SER A 700 19.66 -31.81 11.53
C SER A 700 19.07 -32.65 10.39
N GLN A 701 19.27 -32.29 9.11
CA GLN A 701 18.73 -33.00 7.95
C GLN A 701 19.84 -33.63 7.09
N PRO A 702 19.57 -34.78 6.43
CA PRO A 702 20.54 -35.40 5.52
C PRO A 702 20.85 -34.49 4.31
N SER A 703 22.12 -34.44 3.93
CA SER A 703 22.70 -33.42 3.06
C SER A 703 22.27 -33.50 1.58
N GLY A 704 21.08 -32.95 1.28
CA GLY A 704 20.54 -32.89 -0.08
C GLY A 704 19.77 -31.62 -0.48
N ASP A 705 19.14 -30.90 0.44
CA ASP A 705 18.22 -29.80 0.10
C ASP A 705 18.95 -28.53 -0.39
N GLU A 706 18.46 -27.95 -1.48
CA GLU A 706 18.89 -26.67 -2.02
C GLU A 706 18.55 -25.49 -1.09
N LYS A 707 17.50 -25.63 -0.26
CA LYS A 707 17.19 -24.69 0.84
C LYS A 707 18.28 -24.65 1.90
N ALA A 708 18.85 -25.81 2.25
CA ALA A 708 19.95 -25.87 3.22
C ALA A 708 21.17 -25.11 2.70
N ARG A 709 21.55 -25.33 1.43
CA ARG A 709 22.67 -24.63 0.78
C ARG A 709 22.47 -23.11 0.69
N THR A 710 21.24 -22.64 0.46
CA THR A 710 20.95 -21.20 0.41
C THR A 710 20.93 -20.55 1.80
N ILE A 711 20.51 -21.27 2.84
CA ILE A 711 20.67 -20.86 4.25
C ILE A 711 22.16 -20.79 4.62
N GLU A 712 22.95 -21.83 4.34
CA GLU A 712 24.41 -21.87 4.57
C GLU A 712 25.14 -20.72 3.87
N ARG A 713 24.78 -20.45 2.59
CA ARG A 713 25.38 -19.35 1.82
C ARG A 713 25.06 -18.00 2.44
N THR A 714 23.80 -17.78 2.84
CA THR A 714 23.34 -16.53 3.49
C THR A 714 24.00 -16.34 4.86
N ALA A 715 24.16 -17.41 5.64
CA ALA A 715 24.89 -17.39 6.91
C ALA A 715 26.37 -17.01 6.70
N ALA A 716 27.04 -17.62 5.72
CA ALA A 716 28.42 -17.31 5.38
C ALA A 716 28.60 -15.88 4.84
N GLU A 717 27.65 -15.36 4.07
CA GLU A 717 27.63 -13.96 3.60
C GLU A 717 27.53 -12.97 4.78
N ILE A 718 26.60 -13.20 5.70
CA ILE A 718 26.33 -12.29 6.84
C ILE A 718 27.44 -12.35 7.90
N LEU A 719 27.95 -13.54 8.23
CA LEU A 719 29.09 -13.65 9.16
C LEU A 719 30.33 -12.94 8.62
N ARG A 720 30.62 -13.09 7.32
CA ARG A 720 31.70 -12.33 6.63
C ARG A 720 31.43 -10.83 6.59
N HIS A 721 30.17 -10.39 6.63
CA HIS A 721 29.81 -8.98 6.71
C HIS A 721 30.11 -8.41 8.11
N TYR A 722 29.61 -9.04 9.18
CA TYR A 722 29.87 -8.59 10.56
C TYR A 722 31.36 -8.67 10.94
N GLU A 723 32.08 -9.70 10.48
CA GLU A 723 33.53 -9.78 10.61
C GLU A 723 34.27 -8.55 10.03
N ARG A 724 33.74 -7.94 8.97
CA ARG A 724 34.33 -6.75 8.35
C ARG A 724 33.87 -5.47 9.02
N MET A 725 32.58 -5.36 9.39
CA MET A 725 32.06 -4.22 10.15
C MET A 725 32.86 -4.03 11.43
N ASN A 726 33.02 -5.08 12.25
CA ASN A 726 33.77 -5.00 13.51
C ASN A 726 35.25 -4.63 13.27
N ARG A 727 35.86 -5.07 12.17
CA ARG A 727 37.24 -4.71 11.78
C ARG A 727 37.36 -3.29 11.24
N GLN A 728 36.30 -2.71 10.69
CA GLN A 728 36.29 -1.36 10.13
C GLN A 728 35.96 -0.35 11.24
N GLU A 729 34.94 -0.62 12.07
CA GLU A 729 34.63 0.17 13.26
C GLU A 729 35.82 0.22 14.24
N ALA A 730 36.56 -0.88 14.43
CA ALA A 730 37.80 -0.88 15.23
C ALA A 730 38.97 -0.08 14.61
N LYS A 731 38.91 0.29 13.32
CA LYS A 731 39.84 1.27 12.71
C LYS A 731 39.29 2.68 12.88
N ASP A 732 38.03 2.89 12.51
CA ASP A 732 37.38 4.20 12.52
C ASP A 732 37.31 4.79 13.94
N ALA A 733 37.06 3.96 14.95
CA ALA A 733 37.15 4.35 16.37
C ALA A 733 38.58 4.73 16.78
N LYS A 734 39.61 4.06 16.25
CA LYS A 734 41.02 4.40 16.51
C LYS A 734 41.44 5.68 15.79
N ASP A 735 41.05 5.88 14.53
CA ASP A 735 41.37 7.08 13.76
C ASP A 735 40.57 8.30 14.29
N ALA A 736 39.42 8.09 14.92
CA ALA A 736 38.70 9.07 15.75
C ALA A 736 39.22 9.20 17.20
N GLY A 737 40.36 8.59 17.57
CA GLY A 737 40.99 8.71 18.90
C GLY A 737 40.28 8.00 20.07
N ARG A 738 39.18 7.29 19.81
CA ARG A 738 38.40 6.45 20.76
C ARG A 738 39.04 5.06 20.93
N VAL A 739 40.33 5.07 21.28
CA VAL A 739 41.18 3.86 21.27
C VAL A 739 40.86 2.86 22.41
N GLU A 740 40.07 3.26 23.41
CA GLU A 740 39.50 2.35 24.42
C GLU A 740 38.40 1.47 23.79
N THR A 741 37.40 2.08 23.13
CA THR A 741 36.34 1.35 22.40
C THR A 741 36.92 0.46 21.31
N ALA A 742 37.95 0.91 20.59
CA ALA A 742 38.65 0.09 19.60
C ALA A 742 39.35 -1.13 20.21
N LEU A 743 39.76 -1.07 21.48
CA LEU A 743 40.38 -2.18 22.21
C LEU A 743 39.33 -3.18 22.73
N GLU A 744 38.17 -2.68 23.16
CA GLU A 744 37.00 -3.49 23.55
C GLU A 744 36.40 -4.26 22.36
N ILE A 745 36.23 -3.61 21.20
CA ILE A 745 35.76 -4.25 19.95
C ILE A 745 36.74 -5.33 19.46
N MET A 746 38.04 -5.17 19.71
CA MET A 746 39.01 -6.25 19.40
C MET A 746 38.93 -7.42 20.37
N GLU A 747 38.68 -7.16 21.66
CA GLU A 747 38.55 -8.20 22.68
C GLU A 747 37.30 -9.06 22.50
N SER A 748 36.18 -8.48 22.04
CA SER A 748 34.96 -9.24 21.75
C SER A 748 35.06 -10.18 20.54
N THR A 749 36.16 -10.15 19.77
CA THR A 749 36.35 -11.08 18.63
C THR A 749 36.87 -12.48 19.00
N ASP A 750 37.40 -12.67 20.22
CA ASP A 750 38.05 -13.91 20.72
C ASP A 750 39.00 -14.62 19.72
N LEU A 751 39.64 -13.84 18.83
CA LEU A 751 40.66 -14.33 17.91
C LEU A 751 42.02 -14.53 18.58
N ILE A 752 42.25 -13.88 19.73
CA ILE A 752 43.48 -13.98 20.53
C ILE A 752 43.10 -14.05 22.02
N PRO A 753 43.45 -15.12 22.77
CA PRO A 753 43.08 -15.23 24.19
C PRO A 753 43.92 -14.27 25.04
N LEU A 754 43.32 -13.17 25.49
CA LEU A 754 44.03 -12.09 26.19
C LEU A 754 44.12 -12.30 27.72
N ASP A 755 43.49 -13.37 28.24
CA ASP A 755 43.45 -13.81 29.65
C ASP A 755 44.82 -13.97 30.32
N GLY A 756 45.90 -14.18 29.56
CA GLY A 756 47.23 -14.53 30.07
C GLY A 756 47.44 -16.03 30.34
N ASP A 757 46.47 -16.86 30.01
CA ASP A 757 46.57 -18.32 30.05
C ASP A 757 47.38 -18.83 28.85
N ILE A 758 48.61 -19.28 29.13
CA ILE A 758 49.55 -19.75 28.10
C ILE A 758 49.00 -20.98 27.34
N GLY A 759 48.26 -21.86 28.02
CA GLY A 759 47.70 -23.08 27.40
C GLY A 759 46.57 -22.78 26.42
N LYS A 760 45.69 -21.84 26.75
CA LYS A 760 44.72 -21.29 25.79
C LYS A 760 45.42 -20.62 24.60
N ILE A 761 46.45 -19.80 24.87
CA ILE A 761 47.18 -19.06 23.84
C ILE A 761 47.93 -20.00 22.87
N THR A 762 48.55 -21.08 23.36
CA THR A 762 49.14 -22.09 22.49
C THR A 762 48.07 -22.80 21.68
N LYS A 763 47.02 -23.36 22.32
CA LYS A 763 45.95 -24.08 21.61
C LYS A 763 45.29 -23.21 20.52
N ARG A 764 44.99 -21.95 20.82
CA ARG A 764 44.38 -21.01 19.85
C ARG A 764 45.34 -20.64 18.71
N ALA A 765 46.66 -20.59 18.96
CA ALA A 765 47.67 -20.41 17.91
C ALA A 765 47.88 -21.69 17.04
N GLU A 766 47.42 -22.85 17.51
CA GLU A 766 47.35 -24.07 16.70
C GLU A 766 46.06 -24.12 15.89
N GLU A 767 44.90 -23.83 16.50
CA GLU A 767 43.62 -23.64 15.79
C GLU A 767 43.70 -22.55 14.70
N PHE A 768 44.51 -21.51 14.90
CA PHE A 768 44.74 -20.45 13.92
C PHE A 768 45.34 -20.96 12.59
N ARG A 769 45.95 -22.16 12.58
CA ARG A 769 46.49 -22.80 11.36
C ARG A 769 45.39 -23.25 10.40
N ASP A 770 44.21 -23.57 10.93
CA ASP A 770 43.07 -24.13 10.20
C ASP A 770 42.02 -23.06 9.82
N LEU A 771 42.22 -21.82 10.27
CA LEU A 771 41.38 -20.67 9.90
C LEU A 771 41.57 -20.27 8.43
N PRO A 772 40.53 -19.73 7.76
CA PRO A 772 40.61 -19.32 6.35
C PRO A 772 41.76 -18.37 6.03
N ASP A 773 42.32 -18.52 4.84
CA ASP A 773 43.45 -17.75 4.30
C ASP A 773 43.29 -16.22 4.46
N ALA A 774 42.06 -15.71 4.34
CA ALA A 774 41.73 -14.30 4.51
C ALA A 774 41.95 -13.79 5.95
N LEU A 775 41.85 -14.66 6.97
CA LEU A 775 42.17 -14.33 8.36
C LEU A 775 43.68 -14.40 8.59
N GLN A 776 44.34 -15.45 8.09
CA GLN A 776 45.79 -15.63 8.24
C GLN A 776 46.56 -14.44 7.63
N ARG A 777 46.19 -14.00 6.43
CA ARG A 777 46.78 -12.82 5.76
C ARG A 777 46.52 -11.50 6.49
N ASN A 778 45.45 -11.39 7.27
CA ASN A 778 45.08 -10.18 8.01
C ASN A 778 45.58 -10.14 9.47
N LEU A 779 46.36 -11.13 9.91
CA LEU A 779 46.96 -11.17 11.26
C LEU A 779 47.72 -9.88 11.63
N GLN A 780 48.35 -9.21 10.66
CA GLN A 780 49.01 -7.92 10.87
C GLN A 780 48.06 -6.84 11.40
N THR A 781 46.79 -6.83 10.99
CA THR A 781 45.77 -5.91 11.52
C THR A 781 45.54 -6.17 13.01
N PHE A 782 45.48 -7.44 13.44
CA PHE A 782 45.28 -7.78 14.85
C PHE A 782 46.47 -7.42 15.75
N LEU A 783 47.71 -7.37 15.21
CA LEU A 783 48.86 -6.86 15.94
C LEU A 783 48.79 -5.34 16.25
N HIS A 784 47.90 -4.59 15.59
CA HIS A 784 47.64 -3.19 15.95
C HIS A 784 46.97 -3.04 17.32
N TYR A 785 46.40 -4.12 17.88
CA TYR A 785 45.97 -4.20 19.29
C TYR A 785 47.06 -3.70 20.25
N TYR A 786 48.34 -3.98 19.98
CA TYR A 786 49.43 -3.45 20.80
C TYR A 786 49.57 -1.93 20.71
N GLY A 787 49.38 -1.35 19.51
CA GLY A 787 49.34 0.10 19.35
C GLY A 787 48.20 0.72 20.16
N TYR A 788 47.04 0.05 20.17
CA TYR A 788 45.87 0.49 20.91
C TYR A 788 46.14 0.41 22.42
N SER A 789 46.52 -0.77 22.91
CA SER A 789 46.87 -1.02 24.32
C SER A 789 47.99 -0.10 24.83
N ARG A 790 48.99 0.21 23.99
CA ARG A 790 50.05 1.19 24.29
C ARG A 790 49.51 2.62 24.42
N SER A 791 48.60 3.04 23.54
CA SER A 791 48.00 4.38 23.61
C SER A 791 47.12 4.55 24.86
N VAL A 792 46.33 3.52 25.20
CA VAL A 792 45.51 3.47 26.42
C VAL A 792 46.39 3.44 27.66
N HIS A 793 47.45 2.61 27.68
CA HIS A 793 48.45 2.60 28.77
C HIS A 793 49.12 3.98 28.95
N GLN A 794 49.37 4.72 27.87
CA GLN A 794 49.91 6.08 27.95
C GLN A 794 48.87 7.11 28.45
N LYS A 795 47.60 7.02 28.03
CA LYS A 795 46.51 7.83 28.59
C LYS A 795 46.33 7.58 30.09
N VAL A 796 46.22 6.32 30.50
CA VAL A 796 46.03 5.88 31.90
C VAL A 796 47.26 6.19 32.77
N LYS A 797 48.48 6.14 32.22
CA LYS A 797 49.68 6.60 32.93
C LYS A 797 49.64 8.11 33.23
N ASN A 798 49.09 8.89 32.30
CA ASN A 798 49.02 10.35 32.36
C ASN A 798 47.74 10.90 33.03
N SER A 799 46.76 10.06 33.38
CA SER A 799 45.51 10.51 33.99
C SER A 799 45.62 10.74 35.50
N MET A 800 44.78 11.63 36.03
CA MET A 800 44.64 11.93 37.46
C MET A 800 43.81 10.86 38.21
N ALA A 801 43.95 9.58 37.83
CA ALA A 801 43.20 8.48 38.43
C ALA A 801 43.80 8.03 39.78
N PRO A 802 42.99 7.54 40.74
CA PRO A 802 43.49 7.03 42.02
C PRO A 802 44.54 5.93 41.84
N ASP A 803 45.64 6.03 42.58
CA ASP A 803 46.88 5.35 42.18
C ASP A 803 46.79 3.81 42.19
N VAL A 804 45.99 3.25 43.10
CA VAL A 804 45.70 1.80 43.16
C VAL A 804 44.94 1.33 41.90
N ALA A 805 43.88 2.04 41.50
CA ALA A 805 43.11 1.72 40.31
C ALA A 805 43.95 1.92 39.02
N ARG A 806 44.81 2.95 39.02
CA ARG A 806 45.80 3.20 37.96
C ARG A 806 46.81 2.07 37.83
N GLN A 807 47.34 1.55 38.94
CA GLN A 807 48.25 0.40 38.93
C GLN A 807 47.56 -0.89 38.46
N MET A 808 46.34 -1.17 38.93
CA MET A 808 45.58 -2.37 38.53
C MET A 808 45.24 -2.38 37.02
N THR A 809 44.78 -1.26 36.48
CA THR A 809 44.48 -1.12 35.04
C THR A 809 45.75 -1.23 34.17
N LEU A 810 46.85 -0.59 34.58
CA LEU A 810 48.15 -0.74 33.91
C LEU A 810 48.68 -2.18 33.99
N ALA A 811 48.45 -2.90 35.09
CA ALA A 811 48.81 -4.32 35.22
C ALA A 811 47.98 -5.22 34.28
N ALA A 812 46.67 -4.97 34.17
CA ALA A 812 45.79 -5.68 33.24
C ALA A 812 46.21 -5.48 31.77
N LEU A 813 46.48 -4.23 31.35
CA LEU A 813 46.97 -3.91 30.00
C LEU A 813 48.33 -4.57 29.71
N ARG A 814 49.24 -4.65 30.70
CA ARG A 814 50.51 -5.40 30.58
C ARG A 814 50.28 -6.90 30.44
N LYS A 815 49.31 -7.49 31.15
CA LYS A 815 48.95 -8.92 31.06
C LYS A 815 48.44 -9.24 29.64
N LYS A 816 47.45 -8.49 29.17
CA LYS A 816 46.88 -8.59 27.80
C LYS A 816 47.95 -8.41 26.72
N SER A 817 48.83 -7.41 26.87
CA SER A 817 49.98 -7.20 25.96
C SER A 817 50.96 -8.38 25.93
N ARG A 818 51.19 -9.08 27.05
CA ARG A 818 52.05 -10.28 27.08
C ARG A 818 51.40 -11.45 26.33
N SER A 819 50.08 -11.64 26.45
CA SER A 819 49.34 -12.67 25.71
C SER A 819 49.51 -12.53 24.20
N LEU A 820 49.37 -11.30 23.68
CA LEU A 820 49.59 -10.98 22.26
C LEU A 820 51.01 -11.35 21.78
N ILE A 821 52.03 -11.09 22.61
CA ILE A 821 53.43 -11.39 22.30
C ILE A 821 53.70 -12.92 22.28
N ILE A 822 53.08 -13.67 23.18
CA ILE A 822 53.20 -15.14 23.21
C ILE A 822 52.50 -15.75 21.98
N PHE A 823 51.29 -15.27 21.65
CA PHE A 823 50.55 -15.68 20.45
C PHE A 823 51.34 -15.41 19.16
N ALA A 824 51.88 -14.20 19.00
CA ALA A 824 52.75 -13.86 17.87
C ALA A 824 54.05 -14.69 17.86
N GLY A 825 54.63 -15.00 19.03
CA GLY A 825 55.80 -15.86 19.15
C GLY A 825 55.58 -17.26 18.58
N ASN A 826 54.41 -17.84 18.84
CA ASN A 826 54.01 -19.16 18.32
C ASN A 826 53.81 -19.16 16.79
N LEU A 827 53.49 -18.01 16.20
CA LEU A 827 53.24 -17.84 14.76
C LEU A 827 54.45 -17.29 13.97
N LYS A 828 55.60 -17.12 14.64
CA LYS A 828 56.84 -16.49 14.12
C LYS A 828 57.24 -16.89 12.69
N TYR A 829 57.10 -18.17 12.32
CA TYR A 829 57.56 -18.70 11.04
C TYR A 829 56.56 -18.57 9.87
N ARG A 830 55.35 -18.04 10.12
CA ARG A 830 54.36 -17.72 9.05
C ARG A 830 54.04 -16.22 8.94
N MET A 831 54.62 -15.38 9.79
CA MET A 831 54.52 -13.92 9.65
C MET A 831 55.57 -13.39 8.68
N SER A 832 55.21 -12.37 7.89
CA SER A 832 56.15 -11.67 7.01
C SER A 832 57.37 -11.12 7.79
N PRO A 833 58.58 -11.04 7.19
CA PRO A 833 59.73 -10.38 7.82
C PRO A 833 59.42 -8.97 8.35
N ASP A 834 58.58 -8.19 7.64
CA ASP A 834 58.16 -6.86 8.09
C ASP A 834 57.14 -6.88 9.24
N MET A 835 56.32 -7.94 9.38
CA MET A 835 55.51 -8.13 10.59
C MET A 835 56.42 -8.36 11.79
N MET A 836 57.41 -9.25 11.67
CA MET A 836 58.39 -9.50 12.73
C MET A 836 59.20 -8.24 13.07
N ARG A 837 59.56 -7.43 12.06
CA ARG A 837 60.24 -6.13 12.25
C ARG A 837 59.43 -5.15 13.09
N ASN A 838 58.10 -5.17 12.98
CA ASN A 838 57.21 -4.37 13.82
C ASN A 838 57.00 -4.95 15.23
N VAL A 839 57.15 -6.27 15.42
CA VAL A 839 57.06 -6.94 16.73
C VAL A 839 58.35 -6.83 17.56
N VAL A 840 59.52 -6.69 16.94
CA VAL A 840 60.81 -6.54 17.68
C VAL A 840 60.84 -5.30 18.62
N PRO A 841 60.41 -4.09 18.20
CA PRO A 841 60.30 -2.93 19.09
C PRO A 841 59.34 -3.15 20.28
N ILE A 842 58.26 -3.90 20.06
CA ILE A 842 57.29 -4.30 21.10
C ILE A 842 57.99 -5.15 22.16
N TYR A 843 58.73 -6.17 21.73
CA TYR A 843 59.53 -7.05 22.57
C TYR A 843 60.55 -6.26 23.42
N GLN A 844 61.22 -5.27 22.81
CA GLN A 844 62.20 -4.42 23.49
C GLN A 844 61.53 -3.44 24.48
N THR A 845 60.39 -2.86 24.13
CA THR A 845 59.68 -1.89 25.00
C THR A 845 59.10 -2.58 26.23
N VAL A 846 58.53 -3.77 26.10
CA VAL A 846 58.05 -4.55 27.26
C VAL A 846 59.23 -5.01 28.13
N ARG A 847 60.34 -5.46 27.53
CA ARG A 847 61.55 -5.85 28.29
C ARG A 847 62.12 -4.68 29.12
N ARG A 848 62.15 -3.46 28.58
CA ARG A 848 62.56 -2.24 29.30
C ARG A 848 61.64 -1.87 30.47
N HIS A 849 60.33 -2.14 30.37
CA HIS A 849 59.35 -1.92 31.45
C HIS A 849 59.26 -3.07 32.47
N VAL A 850 60.11 -4.09 32.35
CA VAL A 850 60.29 -5.15 33.35
C VAL A 850 61.66 -5.04 34.04
N SER A 851 62.64 -4.35 33.43
CA SER A 851 63.97 -4.15 34.01
C SER A 851 64.10 -2.95 34.97
N THR A 852 63.12 -2.04 35.02
CA THR A 852 63.14 -0.88 35.93
C THR A 852 63.21 -1.29 37.39
N ASP A 853 62.31 -2.19 37.78
CA ASP A 853 62.05 -2.55 39.17
C ASP A 853 63.28 -3.24 39.81
N ALA A 854 64.06 -3.97 39.01
CA ALA A 854 65.32 -4.58 39.43
C ALA A 854 66.48 -3.57 39.57
N PHE A 855 66.55 -2.57 38.70
CA PHE A 855 67.63 -1.57 38.75
C PHE A 855 67.45 -0.59 39.90
N ASP A 856 66.23 -0.13 40.17
CA ASP A 856 65.95 0.76 41.30
C ASP A 856 66.08 0.03 42.65
N ALA A 857 65.72 -1.26 42.73
CA ALA A 857 66.00 -2.09 43.90
C ALA A 857 67.51 -2.20 44.19
N MET A 858 68.34 -2.45 43.16
CA MET A 858 69.79 -2.52 43.31
C MET A 858 70.41 -1.16 43.68
N ARG A 859 69.83 -0.06 43.18
CA ARG A 859 70.22 1.32 43.52
C ARG A 859 69.85 1.70 44.95
N LEU A 860 68.72 1.18 45.47
CA LEU A 860 68.32 1.32 46.87
C LEU A 860 69.26 0.52 47.78
N TRP A 861 69.57 -0.72 47.44
CA TRP A 861 70.46 -1.60 48.20
C TRP A 861 71.88 -1.04 48.34
N LEU A 862 72.45 -0.51 47.24
CA LEU A 862 73.75 0.16 47.27
C LEU A 862 73.75 1.44 48.13
N ASN A 863 72.65 2.22 48.14
CA ASN A 863 72.53 3.39 49.02
C ASN A 863 72.38 3.04 50.50
N ILE A 864 71.80 1.88 50.82
CA ILE A 864 71.70 1.36 52.19
C ILE A 864 73.08 0.93 52.70
N ILE A 865 73.84 0.18 51.89
CA ILE A 865 75.21 -0.24 52.23
C ILE A 865 76.14 0.98 52.37
N ALA A 866 76.03 1.98 51.49
CA ALA A 866 76.85 3.20 51.53
C ALA A 866 76.57 4.13 52.73
N ARG A 867 75.58 3.83 53.58
CA ARG A 867 75.26 4.59 54.80
C ARG A 867 75.55 3.82 56.10
N GLY A 868 76.23 2.68 56.01
CA GLY A 868 76.51 1.71 57.09
C GLY A 868 77.57 2.05 58.14
N GLY A 869 77.79 3.34 58.45
CA GLY A 869 78.37 3.82 59.72
C GLY A 869 79.88 3.70 60.00
N LEU A 870 80.45 4.76 60.59
CA LEU A 870 81.35 4.72 61.76
C LEU A 870 81.74 6.14 62.24
N ARG A 871 81.65 6.40 63.56
CA ARG A 871 82.22 7.55 64.32
C ARG A 871 81.65 8.96 64.01
N SER A 872 81.83 10.00 64.84
CA SER A 872 81.75 10.12 66.32
C SER A 872 81.85 11.60 66.77
N PHE A 873 81.06 12.00 67.77
CA PHE A 873 81.30 13.12 68.71
C PHE A 873 81.38 14.60 68.23
N THR A 874 80.52 15.43 68.86
CA THR A 874 80.71 16.82 69.35
C THR A 874 81.22 17.99 68.47
N SER A 875 80.28 18.89 68.15
CA SER A 875 80.12 20.22 68.80
C SER A 875 81.14 21.38 68.61
N VAL A 876 80.71 22.37 67.79
CA VAL A 876 80.65 23.84 68.10
C VAL A 876 81.92 24.74 68.03
N HIS A 877 81.76 25.85 67.26
CA HIS A 877 82.49 27.14 67.26
C HIS A 877 84.00 27.17 66.88
N ALA A 878 84.59 28.30 66.43
CA ALA A 878 84.09 29.52 65.72
C ALA A 878 85.30 30.35 65.20
N GLU A 879 85.02 31.49 64.52
CA GLU A 879 85.92 32.57 64.02
C GLU A 879 86.23 32.57 62.49
N VAL A 880 86.51 33.71 61.83
CA VAL A 880 85.78 35.01 61.69
C VAL A 880 86.56 35.93 60.71
N THR A 881 85.87 36.48 59.69
CA THR A 881 86.12 37.79 58.98
C THR A 881 85.03 37.94 57.90
N VAL A 882 84.09 38.91 57.93
CA VAL A 882 84.17 40.33 57.46
C VAL A 882 84.25 40.41 55.91
N SER A 883 83.41 41.12 55.12
CA SER A 883 82.29 42.08 55.30
C SER A 883 81.32 42.04 54.07
N ALA A 884 79.98 42.05 54.17
CA ALA A 884 79.00 43.19 54.18
C ALA A 884 78.90 44.04 52.87
N PRO A 885 77.76 44.69 52.49
CA PRO A 885 76.43 44.81 53.16
C PRO A 885 75.12 44.65 52.28
N GLU A 886 73.96 44.48 52.96
CA GLU A 886 72.60 45.09 52.73
C GLU A 886 71.75 44.94 51.42
N SER A 887 70.40 45.04 51.38
CA SER A 887 69.33 45.00 52.43
C SER A 887 67.85 44.77 51.93
N SER A 888 67.07 44.05 52.75
CA SER A 888 65.62 44.22 53.14
C SER A 888 64.39 44.35 52.17
N LEU A 889 63.47 43.37 52.32
CA LEU A 889 62.04 43.47 52.74
C LEU A 889 60.84 43.94 51.83
N SER A 890 59.76 43.14 51.97
CA SER A 890 58.32 43.53 52.11
C SER A 890 57.35 43.41 50.91
N ASN A 891 56.08 43.72 51.20
CA ASN A 891 54.85 43.24 50.54
C ASN A 891 53.95 44.43 50.09
N LYS A 892 52.92 44.15 49.27
CA LYS A 892 52.07 45.07 48.44
C LYS A 892 52.77 45.47 47.11
N HIS A 893 52.19 45.40 45.90
CA HIS A 893 50.82 45.55 45.37
C HIS A 893 50.44 47.00 45.01
N LEU A 894 49.79 47.16 43.84
CA LEU A 894 49.10 48.35 43.27
C LEU A 894 49.91 49.47 42.54
N LEU A 895 49.26 49.96 41.47
CA LEU A 895 49.59 51.06 40.51
C LEU A 895 50.88 50.95 39.65
N HIS A 896 51.02 51.67 38.52
CA HIS A 896 50.14 52.00 37.36
C HIS A 896 50.95 52.89 36.39
N GLN A 897 50.59 52.94 35.09
CA GLN A 897 50.99 53.99 34.12
C GLN A 897 52.50 54.06 33.73
N LEU A 898 52.93 54.54 32.54
CA LEU A 898 52.26 54.82 31.24
C LEU A 898 53.35 55.00 30.13
N LYS A 899 52.90 55.18 28.87
CA LYS A 899 53.66 55.69 27.68
C LYS A 899 54.62 54.68 27.01
N PHE A 900 54.89 54.70 25.69
CA PHE A 900 54.46 55.44 24.47
C PHE A 900 55.05 54.64 23.25
N CYS A 901 54.77 54.74 21.95
CA CYS A 901 53.90 55.46 20.98
C CYS A 901 54.04 54.67 19.62
N ASP A 902 53.28 54.79 18.52
CA ASP A 902 51.96 55.36 18.19
C ASP A 902 51.52 54.87 16.77
N VAL A 903 50.33 55.33 16.31
CA VAL A 903 49.76 55.25 14.92
C VAL A 903 49.08 53.90 14.59
N TYR A 904 47.85 53.77 14.04
CA TYR A 904 46.58 54.56 13.90
C TYR A 904 45.58 53.65 13.09
N MET A 905 44.26 53.84 12.96
CA MET A 905 43.16 54.57 13.66
C MET A 905 41.80 54.07 13.10
N LEU A 906 40.65 54.53 13.65
CA LEU A 906 39.24 54.29 13.22
C LEU A 906 38.69 52.86 13.43
N SER A 907 37.43 52.63 13.87
CA SER A 907 36.42 53.52 14.51
C SER A 907 35.25 52.74 15.14
N ASN A 908 34.86 53.10 16.38
CA ASN A 908 33.51 53.23 17.01
C ASN A 908 32.34 52.26 16.65
N HIS A 909 31.42 51.85 17.56
CA HIS A 909 31.23 52.11 19.02
C HIS A 909 30.31 51.04 19.68
N ASP A 910 30.11 51.15 21.00
CA ASP A 910 29.46 50.21 21.95
C ASP A 910 27.92 50.32 22.06
N GLY A 911 27.26 49.40 22.79
CA GLY A 911 25.77 49.34 22.84
C GLY A 911 25.02 48.59 23.96
N LEU A 912 25.58 48.36 25.16
CA LEU A 912 24.87 48.04 26.43
C LEU A 912 24.00 46.74 26.60
N GLU A 913 23.71 46.44 27.87
CA GLU A 913 22.96 45.27 28.38
C GLU A 913 21.41 45.44 28.34
N LYS A 914 20.66 44.34 28.19
CA LYS A 914 19.64 43.78 29.15
C LYS A 914 18.50 42.99 28.47
N PHE A 915 17.92 42.04 29.25
CA PHE A 915 16.54 41.47 29.23
C PHE A 915 15.81 41.32 27.87
N HIS A 916 15.16 40.19 27.57
CA HIS A 916 14.10 39.59 28.40
C HIS A 916 13.81 38.12 28.00
N GLU A 917 13.08 37.38 28.83
CA GLU A 917 12.36 36.16 28.42
C GLU A 917 11.22 36.50 27.46
N HIS A 918 10.96 35.62 26.47
CA HIS A 918 9.60 35.16 26.19
C HIS A 918 9.53 33.80 25.49
#